data_AF-A0A497A2T0-F1
#
_entry.id   AF-A0A497A2T0-F1
#
_cell.length_a   1.000
_cell.length_b   1.000
_cell.length_c   1.000
_cell.angle_alpha   90.00
_cell.angle_beta   90.00
_cell.angle_gamma   90.00
#
_symmetry.space_group_name_H-M   'P 1'
#
loop_
_entity.id
_entity.type
_entity.pdbx_description
1 polymer ?
#
loop_
_entity_poly.entity_id
_entity_poly.type
_entity_poly.pdbx_seq_one_letter_code
_entity_poly.pdbx_strand_id
1 'polypeptide(L)'
;MDERAGVKRTGCGQVVVIVALLLWLGAVPVGVVFLTDSVLGKTASPGVVAAVAIVITAVLLLLPLVGATLLTRRRAGRETIAATAAGLVVIAGYLVLDAAVRAVFPESTGPSLHGEGTWAAALRLGILVPYALLTAWLTPCLAGASPRRLRTWLGLGRFGLPTLLLALAVAALVTVPWPVTGALGDSLTSLSLAFQTLARVLPEVLIFWGVIFYLLTSTFVQPWAAALITILLYGLSALGGVLPAANWGALDDVVSLLPLALLLTELRARSSSIYPLLPVAFCYRVAPLLFVDPRDAIANGIPEPQHIASHTAVIVTTAVLGLALWGGRKLLAGRVRVSRRARVATGVLMALLLWGAWGGLYVFAGEPGFANDGFLIILEEQADLSAARAIPDREARLQYVYETLVETAERTQAPLRAELNELGVPHRSYYIINMIRVDGHRWLMRRFEGRPGVAQVILNPNVREYPHRVPFPYGGDTGPPEEVQPNLAAIHADEAWAMRVTGEGIVVAGQDTGYDWTHPALKPHYRGWDGQSASHDYNWHDAWDDTAVPFDDDSHGTHTMGIVLGDDGADNRTGVAPGAQWIGCRNMRRGFGNPAAYAECMEFFLAPYPHGGDPFSDGDVSLAPHVVNNSWGCPDFEGCLPDTLEPAVEALRAAGIMMVVSVGNDGPACGTATTPPANYDAVFSVGATNGDGDIVGFSSRGPVDSLVKPDVTAPGAYVRSSVPGGGYGYAGGTSMAGPHVAGLVALLWSADPSLIGDIAATEGLICQTAVPKPVEKACTIEEEAPEGPFAALLYNPVCACGGVTGVPNNVYGCGFIDAGAAVRAVLGR
;
A
#
# COMPACT_ATOMS: atom_id res chain seq x y z
N MET A 1 30.53 6.75 -66.65
CA MET A 1 29.24 6.42 -66.02
C MET A 1 29.55 5.62 -64.77
N ASP A 2 29.77 6.29 -63.65
CA ASP A 2 29.91 5.64 -62.34
C ASP A 2 29.35 6.60 -61.28
N GLU A 3 28.02 6.72 -61.29
CA GLU A 3 27.24 7.46 -60.31
C GLU A 3 26.23 6.48 -59.71
N ARG A 4 26.60 5.80 -58.61
CA ARG A 4 25.68 5.21 -57.61
C ARG A 4 26.45 4.47 -56.51
N ALA A 5 27.11 5.22 -55.64
CA ALA A 5 27.44 4.75 -54.29
C ALA A 5 27.55 5.96 -53.35
N GLY A 6 26.44 6.69 -53.16
CA GLY A 6 26.32 7.65 -52.06
C GLY A 6 26.37 6.89 -50.74
N VAL A 7 27.57 6.81 -50.16
CA VAL A 7 27.83 6.12 -48.90
C VAL A 7 27.05 6.82 -47.78
N LYS A 8 25.93 6.22 -47.37
CA LYS A 8 25.31 6.52 -46.08
C LYS A 8 26.35 6.19 -45.00
N ARG A 9 27.00 7.18 -44.39
CA ARG A 9 27.89 7.01 -43.22
C ARG A 9 27.35 7.91 -42.12
N THR A 10 27.05 7.33 -40.96
CA THR A 10 26.76 8.09 -39.76
C THR A 10 28.04 8.74 -39.27
N GLY A 11 28.21 10.04 -39.47
CA GLY A 11 29.41 10.79 -39.03
C GLY A 11 29.39 11.10 -37.53
N CYS A 12 30.57 11.32 -36.92
CA CYS A 12 30.72 11.66 -35.50
C CYS A 12 29.83 12.84 -35.07
N GLY A 13 29.74 13.90 -35.89
CA GLY A 13 28.87 15.05 -35.63
C GLY A 13 27.37 14.74 -35.61
N GLN A 14 26.91 13.65 -36.24
CA GLN A 14 25.50 13.25 -36.18
C GLN A 14 25.16 12.54 -34.87
N VAL A 15 26.13 11.78 -34.33
CA VAL A 15 25.98 11.10 -33.04
C VAL A 15 25.79 12.13 -31.94
N VAL A 16 26.59 13.20 -31.93
CA VAL A 16 26.46 14.29 -30.95
C VAL A 16 25.06 14.91 -30.98
N VAL A 17 24.52 15.20 -32.18
CA VAL A 17 23.16 15.75 -32.31
C VAL A 17 22.10 14.77 -31.83
N ILE A 18 22.23 13.48 -32.19
CA ILE A 18 21.29 12.45 -31.73
C ILE A 18 21.31 12.35 -30.20
N VAL A 19 22.48 12.33 -29.57
CA VAL A 19 22.62 12.29 -28.11
C VAL A 19 21.98 13.52 -27.47
N ALA A 20 22.21 14.72 -28.02
CA ALA A 20 21.59 15.95 -27.52
C ALA A 20 20.04 15.89 -27.59
N LEU A 21 19.48 15.34 -28.68
CA LEU A 21 18.03 15.17 -28.82
C LEU A 21 17.45 14.15 -27.83
N LEU A 22 18.19 13.07 -27.53
CA LEU A 22 17.79 12.07 -26.54
C LEU A 22 17.80 12.66 -25.12
N LEU A 23 18.85 13.41 -24.78
CA LEU A 23 18.94 14.11 -23.49
C LEU A 23 17.81 15.13 -23.34
N TRP A 24 17.46 15.84 -24.41
CA TRP A 24 16.34 16.78 -24.42
C TRP A 24 15.00 16.11 -24.07
N LEU A 25 14.73 14.91 -24.63
CA LEU A 25 13.51 14.16 -24.34
C LEU A 25 13.36 13.81 -22.86
N GLY A 26 14.46 13.42 -22.20
CA GLY A 26 14.46 13.05 -20.78
C GLY A 26 14.45 14.26 -19.85
N ALA A 27 15.22 15.31 -20.16
CA ALA A 27 15.41 16.45 -19.27
C ALA A 27 14.21 17.41 -19.22
N VAL A 28 13.50 17.59 -20.34
CA VAL A 28 12.40 18.56 -20.41
C VAL A 28 11.23 18.18 -19.49
N PRO A 29 10.68 16.95 -19.50
CA PRO A 29 9.59 16.58 -18.58
C PRO A 29 9.95 16.82 -17.11
N VAL A 30 11.14 16.40 -16.68
CA VAL A 30 11.62 16.55 -15.31
C VAL A 30 11.77 18.03 -14.94
N GLY A 31 12.41 18.82 -15.81
CA GLY A 31 12.60 20.25 -15.57
C GLY A 31 11.29 21.03 -15.54
N VAL A 32 10.33 20.69 -16.42
CA VAL A 32 9.01 21.34 -16.46
C VAL A 32 8.24 21.03 -15.19
N VAL A 33 8.16 19.78 -14.75
CA VAL A 33 7.45 19.41 -13.50
C VAL A 33 8.01 20.20 -12.32
N PHE A 34 9.33 20.18 -12.13
CA PHE A 34 9.99 20.90 -11.05
C PHE A 34 9.67 22.40 -11.07
N LEU A 35 9.71 23.03 -12.26
CA LEU A 35 9.41 24.45 -12.42
C LEU A 35 7.93 24.76 -12.22
N THR A 36 7.01 23.97 -12.78
CA THR A 36 5.57 24.22 -12.64
C THR A 36 5.09 24.00 -11.23
N ASP A 37 5.64 22.99 -10.55
CA ASP A 37 5.34 22.73 -9.15
C ASP A 37 5.85 23.86 -8.26
N SER A 38 7.11 24.26 -8.44
CA SER A 38 7.71 25.39 -7.71
C SER A 38 6.98 26.73 -7.90
N VAL A 39 6.40 26.98 -9.08
CA VAL A 39 5.78 28.26 -9.44
C VAL A 39 4.26 28.28 -9.21
N LEU A 40 3.56 27.20 -9.56
CA LEU A 40 2.10 27.13 -9.56
C LEU A 40 1.53 26.19 -8.51
N GLY A 41 2.31 25.24 -7.99
CA GLY A 41 1.86 24.26 -6.98
C GLY A 41 1.19 24.92 -5.79
N LYS A 42 1.67 26.12 -5.40
CA LYS A 42 1.15 26.89 -4.27
C LYS A 42 -0.11 27.71 -4.54
N THR A 43 -0.44 27.98 -5.80
CA THR A 43 -1.49 28.97 -6.17
C THR A 43 -2.60 28.40 -7.05
N ALA A 44 -2.41 27.20 -7.58
CA ALA A 44 -3.32 26.56 -8.52
C ALA A 44 -3.64 25.14 -8.06
N SER A 45 -4.87 24.70 -8.30
CA SER A 45 -5.27 23.30 -8.04
C SER A 45 -4.35 22.33 -8.80
N PRO A 46 -4.11 21.10 -8.29
CA PRO A 46 -3.26 20.10 -8.94
C PRO A 46 -3.59 19.85 -10.42
N GLY A 47 -4.88 19.84 -10.78
CA GLY A 47 -5.31 19.69 -12.17
C GLY A 47 -4.86 20.83 -13.10
N VAL A 48 -4.78 22.06 -12.59
CA VAL A 48 -4.26 23.22 -13.34
C VAL A 48 -2.75 23.14 -13.48
N VAL A 49 -2.03 22.78 -12.41
CA VAL A 49 -0.58 22.57 -12.44
C VAL A 49 -0.23 21.50 -13.48
N ALA A 50 -0.93 20.37 -13.44
CA ALA A 50 -0.81 19.28 -14.40
C ALA A 50 -1.07 19.75 -15.84
N ALA A 51 -2.16 20.48 -16.09
CA ALA A 51 -2.50 20.98 -17.42
C ALA A 51 -1.43 21.93 -17.98
N VAL A 52 -0.91 22.85 -17.15
CA VAL A 52 0.15 23.77 -17.55
C VAL A 52 1.45 23.01 -17.84
N ALA A 53 1.84 22.06 -16.98
CA ALA A 53 3.02 21.23 -17.18
C ALA A 53 2.94 20.42 -18.49
N ILE A 54 1.77 19.85 -18.80
CA ILE A 54 1.53 19.12 -20.05
C ILE A 54 1.69 20.04 -21.27
N VAL A 55 1.10 21.23 -21.25
CA VAL A 55 1.16 22.19 -22.37
C VAL A 55 2.59 22.70 -22.59
N ILE A 56 3.28 23.11 -21.52
CA ILE A 56 4.67 23.59 -21.62
C ILE A 56 5.58 22.48 -22.15
N THR A 57 5.44 21.25 -21.63
CA THR A 57 6.19 20.09 -22.10
C THR A 57 5.91 19.82 -23.58
N ALA A 58 4.64 19.87 -24.00
CA ALA A 58 4.27 19.68 -25.40
C ALA A 58 4.96 20.70 -26.32
N VAL A 59 4.98 21.98 -25.93
CA VAL A 59 5.63 23.06 -26.69
C VAL A 59 7.15 22.84 -26.75
N LEU A 60 7.79 22.59 -25.61
CA LEU A 60 9.24 22.44 -25.49
C LEU A 60 9.77 21.14 -26.13
N LEU A 61 8.97 20.09 -26.21
CA LEU A 61 9.34 18.88 -26.94
C LEU A 61 9.00 18.99 -28.43
N LEU A 62 7.74 19.28 -28.79
CA LEU A 62 7.29 19.16 -30.17
C LEU A 62 7.92 20.22 -31.09
N LEU A 63 8.04 21.49 -30.69
CA LEU A 63 8.57 22.54 -31.57
C LEU A 63 10.04 22.28 -31.98
N PRO A 64 10.98 22.02 -31.04
CA PRO A 64 12.37 21.76 -31.41
C PRO A 64 12.54 20.46 -32.21
N LEU A 65 11.80 19.41 -31.86
CA LEU A 65 11.89 18.11 -32.53
C LEU A 65 11.32 18.14 -33.96
N VAL A 66 10.19 18.83 -34.17
CA VAL A 66 9.64 19.07 -35.51
C VAL A 66 10.60 19.95 -36.32
N GLY A 67 11.13 21.02 -35.73
CA GLY A 67 12.14 21.88 -36.35
C GLY A 67 13.37 21.08 -36.80
N ALA A 68 13.94 20.27 -35.91
CA ALA A 68 15.06 19.38 -36.20
C ALA A 68 14.75 18.43 -37.37
N THR A 69 13.56 17.83 -37.39
CA THR A 69 13.10 16.95 -38.47
C THR A 69 13.03 17.69 -39.80
N LEU A 70 12.36 18.85 -39.84
CA LEU A 70 12.17 19.63 -41.07
C LEU A 70 13.48 20.18 -41.64
N LEU A 71 14.40 20.61 -40.77
CA LEU A 71 15.72 21.14 -41.17
C LEU A 71 16.66 20.06 -41.69
N THR A 72 16.48 18.81 -41.27
CA THR A 72 17.39 17.70 -41.62
C THR A 72 16.86 16.81 -42.73
N ARG A 73 15.53 16.67 -42.91
CA ARG A 73 14.92 15.75 -43.89
C ARG A 73 15.31 15.99 -45.36
N ARG A 74 15.73 17.21 -45.72
CA ARG A 74 16.14 17.57 -47.10
C ARG A 74 17.65 17.64 -47.30
N ARG A 75 18.46 17.42 -46.25
CA ARG A 75 19.92 17.52 -46.33
C ARG A 75 20.54 16.14 -46.51
N ALA A 76 21.26 15.95 -47.61
CA ALA A 76 21.98 14.71 -47.88
C ALA A 76 22.93 14.35 -46.73
N GLY A 77 22.92 13.09 -46.31
CA GLY A 77 23.75 12.61 -45.20
C GLY A 77 23.22 12.96 -43.81
N ARG A 78 22.01 13.54 -43.67
CA ARG A 78 21.36 13.81 -42.37
C ARG A 78 20.09 12.96 -42.11
N GLU A 79 19.90 11.90 -42.88
CA GLU A 79 18.69 11.07 -42.84
C GLU A 79 18.47 10.41 -41.48
N THR A 80 19.55 9.98 -40.81
CA THR A 80 19.47 9.37 -39.47
C THR A 80 19.05 10.36 -38.38
N ILE A 81 19.46 11.64 -38.50
CA ILE A 81 18.99 12.70 -37.59
C ILE A 81 17.51 12.96 -37.84
N ALA A 82 17.08 13.06 -39.10
CA ALA A 82 15.68 13.27 -39.45
C ALA A 82 14.77 12.14 -38.95
N ALA A 83 15.20 10.89 -39.13
CA ALA A 83 14.45 9.72 -38.65
C ALA A 83 14.41 9.67 -37.10
N THR A 84 15.51 9.99 -36.43
CA THR A 84 15.55 10.01 -34.95
C THR A 84 14.68 11.13 -34.39
N ALA A 85 14.79 12.35 -34.94
CA ALA A 85 13.94 13.48 -34.56
C ALA A 85 12.45 13.19 -34.83
N ALA A 86 12.11 12.58 -35.96
CA ALA A 86 10.73 12.18 -36.25
C ALA A 86 10.21 11.12 -35.26
N GLY A 87 11.04 10.14 -34.88
CA GLY A 87 10.70 9.18 -33.83
C GLY A 87 10.49 9.85 -32.46
N LEU A 88 11.31 10.84 -32.12
CA LEU A 88 11.16 11.64 -30.91
C LEU A 88 9.87 12.48 -30.91
N VAL A 89 9.45 13.03 -32.05
CA VAL A 89 8.14 13.71 -32.18
C VAL A 89 6.99 12.74 -31.85
N VAL A 90 7.08 11.49 -32.31
CA VAL A 90 6.08 10.45 -32.00
C VAL A 90 6.05 10.15 -30.50
N ILE A 91 7.21 10.04 -29.85
CA ILE A 91 7.27 9.77 -28.41
C ILE A 91 6.74 10.98 -27.64
N ALA A 92 7.16 12.20 -27.98
CA ALA A 92 6.67 13.41 -27.32
C ALA A 92 5.14 13.54 -27.40
N GLY A 93 4.54 13.26 -28.57
CA GLY A 93 3.08 13.27 -28.68
C GLY A 93 2.40 12.14 -27.91
N TYR A 94 3.00 10.94 -27.87
CA TYR A 94 2.53 9.85 -27.01
C TYR A 94 2.54 10.25 -25.53
N LEU A 95 3.64 10.81 -25.03
CA LEU A 95 3.79 11.24 -23.64
C LEU A 95 2.76 12.32 -23.27
N VAL A 96 2.55 13.30 -24.15
CA VAL A 96 1.56 14.37 -23.93
C VAL A 96 0.14 13.82 -23.92
N LEU A 97 -0.22 12.94 -24.84
CA LEU A 97 -1.56 12.34 -24.89
C LEU A 97 -1.81 11.42 -23.70
N ASP A 98 -0.81 10.63 -23.30
CA ASP A 98 -0.91 9.74 -22.15
C ASP A 98 -0.99 10.53 -20.83
N ALA A 99 -0.22 11.62 -20.70
CA ALA A 99 -0.35 12.55 -19.58
C ALA A 99 -1.72 13.24 -19.56
N ALA A 100 -2.30 13.56 -20.73
CA ALA A 100 -3.65 14.12 -20.81
C ALA A 100 -4.72 13.12 -20.37
N VAL A 101 -4.59 11.83 -20.72
CA VAL A 101 -5.50 10.77 -20.21
C VAL A 101 -5.44 10.70 -18.69
N ARG A 102 -4.22 10.71 -18.12
CA ARG A 102 -3.99 10.73 -16.67
C ARG A 102 -4.48 12.01 -16.00
N ALA A 103 -4.45 13.15 -16.68
CA ALA A 103 -5.00 14.39 -16.12
C ALA A 103 -6.55 14.44 -16.12
N VAL A 104 -7.20 13.75 -17.06
CA VAL A 104 -8.68 13.64 -17.13
C VAL A 104 -9.22 12.68 -16.08
N PHE A 105 -8.51 11.56 -15.90
CA PHE A 105 -8.75 10.61 -14.84
C PHE A 105 -7.53 10.65 -13.92
N PRO A 106 -7.39 11.69 -13.07
CA PRO A 106 -6.34 11.68 -12.07
C PRO A 106 -6.43 10.34 -11.35
N GLU A 107 -5.30 9.64 -11.25
CA GLU A 107 -5.18 8.59 -10.24
C GLU A 107 -5.72 9.24 -8.97
N SER A 108 -6.76 8.64 -8.37
CA SER A 108 -7.24 9.13 -7.08
C SER A 108 -5.99 9.31 -6.22
N THR A 109 -5.81 10.48 -5.64
CA THR A 109 -4.67 10.73 -4.74
C THR A 109 -4.76 9.92 -3.44
N GLY A 110 -5.76 9.03 -3.33
CA GLY A 110 -5.78 7.91 -2.42
C GLY A 110 -5.65 6.58 -3.19
N PRO A 111 -5.14 5.51 -2.57
CA PRO A 111 -4.83 4.27 -3.26
C PRO A 111 -6.14 3.56 -3.58
N SER A 112 -6.73 3.87 -4.74
CA SER A 112 -7.67 2.94 -5.35
C SER A 112 -6.85 1.68 -5.61
N LEU A 113 -7.15 0.62 -4.87
CA LEU A 113 -6.51 -0.71 -4.88
C LEU A 113 -6.25 -1.30 -6.29
N HIS A 114 -6.73 -0.68 -7.37
CA HIS A 114 -6.74 -1.21 -8.73
C HIS A 114 -6.37 -0.18 -9.81
N GLY A 115 -5.24 0.50 -9.68
CA GLY A 115 -4.60 1.23 -10.78
C GLY A 115 -5.51 2.27 -11.46
N GLU A 116 -5.16 2.64 -12.69
CA GLU A 116 -6.03 3.50 -13.49
C GLU A 116 -7.42 2.88 -13.66
N GLY A 117 -8.47 3.64 -13.34
CA GLY A 117 -9.85 3.17 -13.53
C GLY A 117 -10.06 2.58 -14.93
N THR A 118 -10.89 1.54 -15.06
CA THR A 118 -11.13 0.85 -16.34
C THR A 118 -11.52 1.79 -17.48
N TRP A 119 -12.14 2.93 -17.16
CA TRP A 119 -12.43 4.02 -18.09
C TRP A 119 -11.19 4.76 -18.60
N ALA A 120 -10.20 5.01 -17.75
CA ALA A 120 -8.92 5.59 -18.16
C ALA A 120 -8.18 4.63 -19.11
N ALA A 121 -8.16 3.33 -18.81
CA ALA A 121 -7.62 2.31 -19.71
C ALA A 121 -8.37 2.25 -21.06
N ALA A 122 -9.70 2.34 -21.04
CA ALA A 122 -10.50 2.40 -22.26
C ALA A 122 -10.22 3.67 -23.08
N LEU A 123 -10.13 4.83 -22.43
CA LEU A 123 -9.79 6.11 -23.07
C LEU A 123 -8.37 6.06 -23.65
N ARG A 124 -7.41 5.50 -22.92
CA ARG A 124 -6.04 5.29 -23.37
C ARG A 124 -6.00 4.50 -24.68
N LEU A 125 -6.70 3.37 -24.75
CA LEU A 125 -6.83 2.62 -26.00
C LEU A 125 -7.49 3.46 -27.10
N GLY A 126 -8.56 4.16 -26.77
CA GLY A 126 -9.31 5.02 -27.68
C GLY A 126 -8.52 6.18 -28.27
N ILE A 127 -7.48 6.67 -27.59
CA ILE A 127 -6.64 7.79 -28.04
C ILE A 127 -5.31 7.29 -28.62
N LEU A 128 -4.59 6.43 -27.90
CA LEU A 128 -3.20 6.08 -28.23
C LEU A 128 -3.11 5.06 -29.36
N VAL A 129 -4.10 4.19 -29.55
CA VAL A 129 -4.13 3.29 -30.73
C VAL A 129 -4.36 4.10 -32.01
N PRO A 130 -5.36 4.99 -32.11
CA PRO A 130 -5.47 5.90 -33.25
C PRO A 130 -4.24 6.79 -33.46
N TYR A 131 -3.60 7.26 -32.39
CA TYR A 131 -2.34 7.98 -32.49
C TYR A 131 -1.22 7.13 -33.11
N ALA A 132 -1.09 5.86 -32.73
CA ALA A 132 -0.15 4.93 -33.35
C ALA A 132 -0.45 4.70 -34.85
N LEU A 133 -1.73 4.62 -35.23
CA LEU A 133 -2.14 4.52 -36.64
C LEU A 133 -1.78 5.80 -37.42
N LEU A 134 -2.06 6.98 -36.85
CA LEU A 134 -1.76 8.27 -37.44
C LEU A 134 -0.26 8.46 -37.66
N THR A 135 0.55 8.12 -36.65
CA THR A 135 2.01 8.25 -36.72
C THR A 135 2.63 7.23 -37.66
N ALA A 136 2.10 6.01 -37.76
CA ALA A 136 2.52 5.06 -38.78
C ALA A 136 2.33 5.58 -40.22
N TRP A 137 1.36 6.49 -40.44
CA TRP A 137 1.16 7.17 -41.71
C TRP A 137 2.03 8.44 -41.87
N LEU A 138 2.08 9.30 -40.84
CA LEU A 138 2.74 10.61 -40.88
C LEU A 138 4.26 10.54 -40.77
N THR A 139 4.79 9.71 -39.88
CA THR A 139 6.22 9.68 -39.56
C THR A 139 7.11 9.39 -40.77
N PRO A 140 6.74 8.48 -41.69
CA PRO A 140 7.46 8.30 -42.96
C PRO A 140 7.47 9.57 -43.82
N CYS A 141 6.34 10.27 -43.90
CA CYS A 141 6.21 11.52 -44.65
C CYS A 141 7.06 12.64 -44.03
N LEU A 142 7.10 12.71 -42.70
CA LEU A 142 7.93 13.66 -41.94
C LEU A 142 9.42 13.41 -42.15
N ALA A 143 9.84 12.13 -42.12
CA ALA A 143 11.23 11.72 -42.28
C ALA A 143 11.71 11.68 -43.75
N GLY A 144 10.82 11.87 -44.73
CA GLY A 144 11.15 11.76 -46.15
C GLY A 144 11.41 10.32 -46.63
N ALA A 145 10.83 9.33 -45.93
CA ALA A 145 10.96 7.91 -46.27
C ALA A 145 10.03 7.52 -47.43
N SER A 146 10.38 6.44 -48.15
CA SER A 146 9.56 5.92 -49.26
C SER A 146 8.17 5.48 -48.77
N PRO A 147 7.08 5.79 -49.50
CA PRO A 147 5.74 5.36 -49.13
C PRO A 147 5.63 3.82 -49.11
N ARG A 148 4.99 3.28 -48.07
CA ARG A 148 4.67 1.86 -47.91
C ARG A 148 3.28 1.70 -47.31
N ARG A 149 2.70 0.50 -47.38
CA ARG A 149 1.40 0.19 -46.76
C ARG A 149 1.46 0.41 -45.25
N LEU A 150 0.41 0.99 -44.68
CA LEU A 150 0.26 1.27 -43.24
C LEU A 150 0.54 0.04 -42.37
N ARG A 151 0.00 -1.12 -42.79
CA ARG A 151 0.22 -2.42 -42.14
C ARG A 151 1.71 -2.77 -41.98
N THR A 152 2.55 -2.35 -42.91
CA THR A 152 4.00 -2.60 -42.86
C THR A 152 4.68 -1.67 -41.86
N TRP A 153 4.27 -0.40 -41.80
CA TRP A 153 4.76 0.58 -40.84
C TRP A 153 4.39 0.25 -39.40
N LEU A 154 3.24 -0.39 -39.17
CA LEU A 154 2.83 -0.87 -37.86
C LEU A 154 3.47 -2.21 -37.48
N GLY A 155 4.23 -2.84 -38.37
CA GLY A 155 4.76 -4.19 -38.13
C GLY A 155 3.65 -5.25 -37.99
N LEU A 156 2.52 -5.09 -38.67
CA LEU A 156 1.40 -6.05 -38.64
C LEU A 156 1.52 -7.12 -39.75
N GLY A 157 2.74 -7.41 -40.20
CA GLY A 157 3.03 -8.43 -41.22
C GLY A 157 2.73 -9.87 -40.77
N ARG A 158 2.99 -10.86 -41.63
CA ARG A 158 2.94 -12.28 -41.23
C ARG A 158 4.04 -12.55 -40.20
N PHE A 159 3.69 -13.14 -39.06
CA PHE A 159 4.67 -13.54 -38.05
C PHE A 159 5.23 -14.94 -38.33
N GLY A 160 6.47 -15.19 -37.92
CA GLY A 160 7.04 -16.52 -37.93
C GLY A 160 6.58 -17.30 -36.70
N LEU A 161 5.84 -18.40 -36.90
CA LEU A 161 5.40 -19.28 -35.80
C LEU A 161 6.53 -19.68 -34.82
N PRO A 162 7.77 -20.00 -35.25
CA PRO A 162 8.87 -20.29 -34.32
C PRO A 162 9.21 -19.13 -33.38
N THR A 163 9.10 -17.88 -33.84
CA THR A 163 9.41 -16.70 -33.02
C THR A 163 8.29 -16.42 -32.01
N LEU A 164 7.04 -16.68 -32.38
CA LEU A 164 5.91 -16.61 -31.43
C LEU A 164 6.06 -17.67 -30.33
N LEU A 165 6.39 -18.90 -30.69
CA LEU A 165 6.63 -19.97 -29.71
C LEU A 165 7.81 -19.66 -28.79
N LEU A 166 8.89 -19.12 -29.33
CA LEU A 166 10.01 -18.62 -28.52
C LEU A 166 9.57 -17.51 -27.57
N ALA A 167 8.74 -16.57 -28.03
CA ALA A 167 8.23 -15.51 -27.18
C ALA A 167 7.34 -16.05 -26.05
N LEU A 168 6.50 -17.05 -26.31
CA LEU A 168 5.71 -17.71 -25.27
C LEU A 168 6.58 -18.43 -24.22
N ALA A 169 7.66 -19.08 -24.66
CA ALA A 169 8.65 -19.68 -23.76
C ALA A 169 9.38 -18.62 -22.91
N VAL A 170 9.76 -17.50 -23.52
CA VAL A 170 10.38 -16.36 -22.83
C VAL A 170 9.41 -15.73 -21.82
N ALA A 171 8.13 -15.58 -22.17
CA ALA A 171 7.11 -15.04 -21.28
C ALA A 171 6.96 -15.90 -20.00
N ALA A 172 6.98 -17.23 -20.14
CA ALA A 172 7.00 -18.14 -18.99
C ALA A 172 8.23 -17.88 -18.10
N LEU A 173 9.44 -17.87 -18.67
CA LEU A 173 10.69 -17.68 -17.91
C LEU A 173 10.75 -16.33 -17.17
N VAL A 174 10.33 -15.25 -17.84
CA VAL A 174 10.29 -13.90 -17.26
C VAL A 174 9.32 -13.80 -16.09
N THR A 175 8.33 -14.70 -16.00
CA THR A 175 7.30 -14.68 -14.97
C THR A 175 7.39 -15.81 -13.96
N VAL A 176 8.48 -16.58 -13.96
CA VAL A 176 8.72 -17.70 -13.01
C VAL A 176 8.68 -17.29 -11.53
N PRO A 177 9.17 -16.11 -11.11
CA PRO A 177 9.15 -15.76 -9.68
C PRO A 177 7.73 -15.62 -9.13
N TRP A 178 6.83 -14.94 -9.86
CA TRP A 178 5.49 -14.57 -9.39
C TRP A 178 4.60 -15.69 -8.85
N PRO A 179 4.50 -16.88 -9.47
CA PRO A 179 3.68 -17.96 -8.94
C PRO A 179 4.14 -18.50 -7.58
N VAL A 180 5.38 -18.23 -7.14
CA VAL A 180 5.89 -18.59 -5.80
C VAL A 180 6.11 -17.37 -4.91
N THR A 181 5.75 -16.18 -5.42
CA THR A 181 5.79 -14.92 -4.66
C THR A 181 4.47 -14.73 -3.96
N GLY A 182 3.34 -14.74 -4.66
CA GLY A 182 2.06 -14.50 -4.01
C GLY A 182 0.88 -15.21 -4.67
N ALA A 183 -0.32 -14.71 -4.38
CA ALA A 183 -1.59 -15.26 -4.83
C ALA A 183 -2.29 -14.35 -5.84
N LEU A 184 -3.14 -14.92 -6.71
CA LEU A 184 -4.01 -14.11 -7.56
C LEU A 184 -5.06 -13.39 -6.70
N GLY A 185 -5.26 -12.09 -6.88
CA GLY A 185 -6.38 -11.37 -6.24
C GLY A 185 -7.74 -11.63 -6.90
N ASP A 186 -8.81 -10.98 -6.43
CA ASP A 186 -10.17 -11.16 -6.97
C ASP A 186 -10.23 -11.25 -8.51
N SER A 187 -11.11 -12.11 -9.01
CA SER A 187 -11.28 -12.38 -10.44
C SER A 187 -11.57 -11.13 -11.29
N LEU A 188 -12.43 -10.21 -10.82
CA LEU A 188 -12.75 -8.97 -11.55
C LEU A 188 -11.61 -7.97 -11.45
N THR A 189 -10.99 -7.87 -10.27
CA THR A 189 -9.78 -7.09 -10.06
C THR A 189 -8.66 -7.54 -11.02
N SER A 190 -8.39 -8.84 -11.07
CA SER A 190 -7.40 -9.45 -11.95
C SER A 190 -7.71 -9.20 -13.43
N LEU A 191 -8.98 -9.31 -13.84
CA LEU A 191 -9.41 -9.00 -15.20
C LEU A 191 -9.23 -7.51 -15.53
N SER A 192 -9.58 -6.63 -14.58
CA SER A 192 -9.38 -5.19 -14.70
C SER A 192 -7.90 -4.84 -14.88
N LEU A 193 -7.03 -5.38 -14.03
CA LEU A 193 -5.57 -5.18 -14.11
C LEU A 193 -4.99 -5.71 -15.42
N ALA A 194 -5.47 -6.86 -15.89
CA ALA A 194 -5.10 -7.40 -17.20
C ALA A 194 -5.54 -6.46 -18.34
N PHE A 195 -6.76 -5.92 -18.29
CA PHE A 195 -7.24 -4.96 -19.28
C PHE A 195 -6.44 -3.65 -19.27
N GLN A 196 -6.21 -3.08 -18.08
CA GLN A 196 -5.37 -1.89 -17.89
C GLN A 196 -3.96 -2.10 -18.44
N THR A 197 -3.35 -3.25 -18.12
CA THR A 197 -2.02 -3.62 -18.64
C THR A 197 -2.02 -3.72 -20.15
N LEU A 198 -3.03 -4.35 -20.75
CA LEU A 198 -3.18 -4.42 -22.20
C LEU A 198 -3.32 -3.03 -22.83
N ALA A 199 -4.10 -2.15 -22.20
CA ALA A 199 -4.30 -0.77 -22.64
C ALA A 199 -3.01 0.06 -22.65
N ARG A 200 -2.04 -0.28 -21.78
CA ARG A 200 -0.70 0.33 -21.76
C ARG A 200 0.27 -0.35 -22.74
N VAL A 201 0.32 -1.68 -22.75
CA VAL A 201 1.27 -2.46 -23.57
C VAL A 201 1.01 -2.32 -25.07
N LEU A 202 -0.24 -2.34 -25.51
CA LEU A 202 -0.55 -2.37 -26.94
C LEU A 202 -0.10 -1.10 -27.69
N PRO A 203 -0.43 0.12 -27.23
CA PRO A 203 0.04 1.35 -27.88
C PRO A 203 1.56 1.48 -27.88
N GLU A 204 2.22 1.15 -26.76
CA GLU A 204 3.69 1.18 -26.69
C GLU A 204 4.31 0.23 -27.71
N VAL A 205 3.81 -1.00 -27.81
CA VAL A 205 4.38 -1.98 -28.74
C VAL A 205 4.22 -1.52 -30.19
N LEU A 206 3.07 -0.92 -30.52
CA LEU A 206 2.80 -0.33 -31.83
C LEU A 206 3.73 0.86 -32.13
N ILE A 207 3.94 1.75 -31.17
CA ILE A 207 4.74 2.97 -31.35
C ILE A 207 6.24 2.62 -31.44
N PHE A 208 6.78 1.91 -30.44
CA PHE A 208 8.21 1.65 -30.34
C PHE A 208 8.71 0.60 -31.33
N TRP A 209 8.06 -0.57 -31.42
CA TRP A 209 8.54 -1.67 -32.29
C TRP A 209 7.78 -1.79 -33.61
N GLY A 210 6.59 -1.19 -33.72
CA GLY A 210 5.91 -0.98 -34.98
C GLY A 210 6.55 0.18 -35.74
N VAL A 211 6.29 1.42 -35.31
CA VAL A 211 6.65 2.64 -36.05
C VAL A 211 8.13 2.99 -35.94
N ILE A 212 8.64 3.22 -34.72
CA ILE A 212 9.98 3.80 -34.49
C ILE A 212 11.09 2.84 -34.89
N PHE A 213 11.07 1.61 -34.38
CA PHE A 213 12.08 0.60 -34.70
C PHE A 213 12.18 0.38 -36.22
N TYR A 214 11.05 0.30 -36.89
CA TYR A 214 11.01 0.10 -38.33
C TYR A 214 11.53 1.32 -39.10
N LEU A 215 11.15 2.53 -38.70
CA LEU A 215 11.69 3.77 -39.25
C LEU A 215 13.23 3.82 -39.12
N LEU A 216 13.74 3.60 -37.92
CA LEU A 216 15.18 3.66 -37.64
C LEU A 216 15.93 2.57 -38.40
N THR A 217 15.47 1.33 -38.38
CA THR A 217 16.12 0.22 -39.11
C THR A 217 16.06 0.36 -40.63
N SER A 218 15.05 1.05 -41.17
CA SER A 218 14.98 1.38 -42.60
C SER A 218 15.95 2.50 -43.03
N THR A 219 16.43 3.30 -42.06
CA THR A 219 17.23 4.50 -42.32
C THR A 219 18.71 4.30 -41.99
N PHE A 220 19.00 3.70 -40.83
CA PHE A 220 20.35 3.49 -40.34
C PHE A 220 21.09 2.43 -41.15
N VAL A 221 22.37 2.71 -41.39
CA VAL A 221 23.30 1.79 -42.08
C VAL A 221 23.57 0.55 -41.25
N GLN A 222 23.71 0.79 -39.94
CA GLN A 222 24.02 -0.23 -38.95
C GLN A 222 22.74 -0.55 -38.17
N PRO A 223 22.08 -1.70 -38.42
CA PRO A 223 20.82 -2.04 -37.75
C PRO A 223 20.94 -2.13 -36.23
N TRP A 224 22.15 -2.39 -35.71
CA TRP A 224 22.40 -2.45 -34.27
C TRP A 224 22.30 -1.06 -33.61
N ALA A 225 22.69 0.02 -34.31
CA ALA A 225 22.57 1.38 -33.79
C ALA A 225 21.10 1.82 -33.72
N ALA A 226 20.29 1.46 -34.73
CA ALA A 226 18.84 1.68 -34.70
C ALA A 226 18.16 0.93 -33.55
N ALA A 227 18.57 -0.33 -33.31
CA ALA A 227 18.09 -1.13 -32.19
C ALA A 227 18.45 -0.49 -30.84
N LEU A 228 19.70 -0.05 -30.66
CA LEU A 228 20.15 0.62 -29.44
C LEU A 228 19.37 1.91 -29.17
N ILE A 229 19.16 2.74 -30.19
CA ILE A 229 18.36 3.97 -30.05
C ILE A 229 16.92 3.63 -29.66
N THR A 230 16.31 2.60 -30.25
CA THR A 230 14.94 2.17 -29.87
C THR A 230 14.88 1.77 -28.40
N ILE A 231 15.87 1.03 -27.90
CA ILE A 231 15.96 0.60 -26.50
C ILE A 231 16.07 1.81 -25.56
N LEU A 232 16.97 2.75 -25.88
CA LEU A 232 17.16 3.98 -25.10
C LEU A 232 15.89 4.84 -25.12
N LEU A 233 15.24 4.99 -26.26
CA LEU A 233 13.99 5.73 -26.39
C LEU A 233 12.86 5.13 -25.55
N TYR A 234 12.77 3.81 -25.47
CA TYR A 234 11.79 3.13 -24.62
C TYR A 234 12.05 3.39 -23.15
N GLY A 235 13.30 3.19 -22.69
CA GLY A 235 13.68 3.50 -21.30
C GLY A 235 13.44 4.97 -20.95
N LEU A 236 13.88 5.90 -21.81
CA LEU A 236 13.68 7.34 -21.59
C LEU A 236 12.20 7.76 -21.59
N SER A 237 11.31 7.01 -22.25
CA SER A 237 9.88 7.32 -22.22
C SER A 237 9.25 7.11 -20.85
N ALA A 238 9.83 6.27 -20.00
CA ALA A 238 9.38 6.11 -18.62
C ALA A 238 9.57 7.38 -17.77
N LEU A 239 10.55 8.23 -18.11
CA LEU A 239 10.71 9.55 -17.49
C LEU A 239 9.55 10.51 -17.82
N GLY A 240 8.81 10.25 -18.89
CA GLY A 240 7.56 10.95 -19.16
C GLY A 240 6.42 10.54 -18.23
N GLY A 241 6.59 9.47 -17.43
CA GLY A 241 5.70 9.09 -16.33
C GLY A 241 5.72 10.07 -15.15
N VAL A 242 6.75 10.93 -15.06
CA VAL A 242 6.88 12.01 -14.06
C VAL A 242 5.80 13.09 -14.25
N LEU A 243 5.19 13.18 -15.44
CA LEU A 243 4.05 14.05 -15.70
C LEU A 243 2.73 13.28 -15.57
N PRO A 244 1.71 13.81 -14.88
CA PRO A 244 1.69 15.00 -14.01
C PRO A 244 2.02 14.70 -12.54
N ALA A 245 2.27 13.45 -12.17
CA ALA A 245 2.24 12.97 -10.78
C ALA A 245 3.56 13.14 -10.00
N ALA A 246 4.57 13.80 -10.56
CA ALA A 246 5.91 13.91 -9.98
C ALA A 246 6.49 12.57 -9.47
N ASN A 247 6.07 11.45 -10.08
CA ASN A 247 6.44 10.12 -9.60
C ASN A 247 7.94 9.85 -9.84
N TRP A 248 8.75 10.08 -8.81
CA TRP A 248 10.20 9.90 -8.83
C TRP A 248 10.62 8.43 -8.91
N GLY A 249 9.68 7.47 -8.74
CA GLY A 249 9.86 6.05 -9.05
C GLY A 249 10.18 5.77 -10.52
N ALA A 250 10.05 6.77 -11.40
CA ALA A 250 10.41 6.68 -12.82
C ALA A 250 11.86 6.21 -13.06
N LEU A 251 12.80 6.45 -12.13
CA LEU A 251 14.18 5.93 -12.25
C LEU A 251 14.23 4.40 -12.13
N ASP A 252 13.46 3.82 -11.21
CA ASP A 252 13.34 2.36 -11.08
C ASP A 252 12.70 1.74 -12.32
N ASP A 253 11.70 2.42 -12.89
CA ASP A 253 11.10 2.04 -14.17
C ASP A 253 12.12 2.04 -15.32
N VAL A 254 13.06 3.00 -15.37
CA VAL A 254 14.11 2.97 -16.40
C VAL A 254 15.00 1.73 -16.25
N VAL A 255 15.40 1.41 -15.02
CA VAL A 255 16.26 0.25 -14.72
C VAL A 255 15.57 -1.05 -15.11
N SER A 256 14.27 -1.19 -14.84
CA SER A 256 13.50 -2.39 -15.14
C SER A 256 13.15 -2.52 -16.64
N LEU A 257 12.83 -1.42 -17.32
CA LEU A 257 12.36 -1.44 -18.71
C LEU A 257 13.49 -1.56 -19.75
N LEU A 258 14.73 -1.17 -19.46
CA LEU A 258 15.85 -1.30 -20.40
C LEU A 258 16.16 -2.76 -20.79
N PRO A 259 16.29 -3.71 -19.84
CA PRO A 259 16.37 -5.14 -20.13
C PRO A 259 15.20 -5.66 -20.96
N LEU A 260 13.97 -5.24 -20.62
CA LEU A 260 12.78 -5.62 -21.38
C LEU A 260 12.86 -5.11 -22.82
N ALA A 261 13.26 -3.85 -23.02
CA ALA A 261 13.42 -3.29 -24.35
C ALA A 261 14.46 -4.03 -25.18
N LEU A 262 15.59 -4.45 -24.59
CA LEU A 262 16.58 -5.28 -25.26
C LEU A 262 15.96 -6.59 -25.74
N LEU A 263 15.27 -7.30 -24.84
CA LEU A 263 14.61 -8.58 -25.14
C LEU A 263 13.56 -8.45 -26.26
N LEU A 264 12.67 -7.46 -26.14
CA LEU A 264 11.64 -7.15 -27.12
C LEU A 264 12.24 -6.79 -28.49
N THR A 265 13.31 -5.98 -28.49
CA THR A 265 14.03 -5.60 -29.72
C THR A 265 14.68 -6.82 -30.39
N GLU A 266 15.19 -7.77 -29.63
CA GLU A 266 15.74 -9.02 -30.17
C GLU A 266 14.66 -9.94 -30.75
N LEU A 267 13.49 -10.04 -30.12
CA LEU A 267 12.34 -10.76 -30.70
C LEU A 267 11.88 -10.08 -31.99
N ARG A 268 11.82 -8.73 -31.99
CA ARG A 268 11.50 -7.94 -33.17
C ARG A 268 12.52 -8.08 -34.30
N ALA A 269 13.80 -8.28 -34.01
CA ALA A 269 14.82 -8.52 -35.02
C ALA A 269 14.67 -9.88 -35.73
N ARG A 270 13.96 -10.84 -35.11
CA ARG A 270 13.71 -12.20 -35.66
C ARG A 270 12.40 -12.32 -36.43
N SER A 271 11.48 -11.38 -36.22
CA SER A 271 10.14 -11.38 -36.81
C SER A 271 9.90 -10.06 -37.52
N SER A 272 9.31 -10.09 -38.72
CA SER A 272 8.84 -8.86 -39.37
C SER A 272 7.58 -8.27 -38.69
N SER A 273 7.03 -8.97 -37.69
CA SER A 273 5.78 -8.65 -37.03
C SER A 273 5.93 -8.39 -35.53
N ILE A 274 5.06 -7.54 -35.00
CA ILE A 274 4.99 -7.22 -33.57
C ILE A 274 4.28 -8.26 -32.70
N TYR A 275 3.51 -9.19 -33.29
CA TYR A 275 2.71 -10.15 -32.50
C TYR A 275 3.54 -10.97 -31.48
N PRO A 276 4.77 -11.42 -31.78
CA PRO A 276 5.60 -12.11 -30.79
C PRO A 276 6.05 -11.24 -29.61
N LEU A 277 5.97 -9.91 -29.69
CA LEU A 277 6.35 -9.04 -28.58
C LEU A 277 5.26 -8.97 -27.51
N LEU A 278 3.99 -9.00 -27.92
CA LEU A 278 2.84 -8.76 -27.05
C LEU A 278 2.79 -9.71 -25.84
N PRO A 279 2.95 -11.05 -25.98
CA PRO A 279 2.90 -11.93 -24.83
C PRO A 279 3.99 -11.63 -23.79
N VAL A 280 5.21 -11.31 -24.24
CA VAL A 280 6.33 -11.02 -23.33
C VAL A 280 6.12 -9.68 -22.62
N ALA A 281 5.78 -8.63 -23.37
CA ALA A 281 5.53 -7.30 -22.80
C ALA A 281 4.31 -7.30 -21.84
N PHE A 282 3.27 -8.05 -22.19
CA PHE A 282 2.08 -8.23 -21.36
C PHE A 282 2.39 -9.01 -20.09
N CYS A 283 3.00 -10.20 -20.20
CA CYS A 283 3.29 -11.05 -19.05
C CYS A 283 4.28 -10.38 -18.08
N TYR A 284 5.31 -9.70 -18.60
CA TYR A 284 6.28 -8.96 -17.79
C TYR A 284 5.59 -7.94 -16.86
N ARG A 285 4.57 -7.23 -17.37
CA ARG A 285 3.90 -6.16 -16.63
C ARG A 285 2.72 -6.62 -15.80
N VAL A 286 1.95 -7.59 -16.30
CA VAL A 286 0.72 -8.02 -15.63
C VAL A 286 1.01 -8.93 -14.43
N ALA A 287 2.04 -9.77 -14.51
CA ALA A 287 2.32 -10.77 -13.48
C ALA A 287 2.56 -10.17 -12.07
N PRO A 288 3.42 -9.15 -11.87
CA PRO A 288 3.54 -8.54 -10.54
C PRO A 288 2.22 -7.98 -10.01
N LEU A 289 1.40 -7.36 -10.87
CA LEU A 289 0.11 -6.77 -10.48
C LEU A 289 -0.92 -7.84 -10.06
N LEU A 290 -0.86 -9.01 -10.69
CA LEU A 290 -1.79 -10.11 -10.42
C LEU A 290 -1.44 -10.86 -9.14
N PHE A 291 -0.16 -11.04 -8.85
CA PHE A 291 0.33 -11.94 -7.79
C PHE A 291 0.72 -11.24 -6.48
N VAL A 292 1.03 -9.94 -6.52
CA VAL A 292 1.48 -9.18 -5.34
C VAL A 292 0.30 -8.37 -4.80
N ASP A 293 0.17 -8.28 -3.48
CA ASP A 293 -0.81 -7.38 -2.87
C ASP A 293 -0.45 -5.93 -3.23
N PRO A 294 -1.38 -5.14 -3.81
CA PRO A 294 -1.10 -3.75 -4.15
C PRO A 294 -0.69 -2.91 -2.93
N ARG A 295 -1.12 -3.29 -1.71
CA ARG A 295 -0.77 -2.58 -0.48
C ARG A 295 0.72 -2.66 -0.13
N ASP A 296 1.43 -3.71 -0.58
CA ASP A 296 2.88 -3.82 -0.39
C ASP A 296 3.68 -2.75 -1.15
N ALA A 297 3.08 -2.16 -2.19
CA ALA A 297 3.67 -1.04 -2.93
C ALA A 297 3.31 0.33 -2.33
N ILE A 298 2.29 0.40 -1.48
CA ILE A 298 1.71 1.63 -0.91
C ILE A 298 2.16 1.85 0.54
N ALA A 299 2.37 0.78 1.30
CA ALA A 299 2.74 0.85 2.71
C ALA A 299 4.16 1.41 2.89
N ASN A 300 4.23 2.70 3.21
CA ASN A 300 5.33 3.48 3.82
C ASN A 300 6.62 2.74 4.23
N GLY A 301 7.35 2.15 3.27
CA GLY A 301 8.81 2.16 3.31
C GLY A 301 9.56 0.84 3.12
N ILE A 302 8.96 -0.34 3.20
CA ILE A 302 9.69 -1.56 2.80
C ILE A 302 8.76 -2.60 2.17
N PRO A 303 8.80 -2.79 0.84
CA PRO A 303 8.12 -3.90 0.20
C PRO A 303 8.59 -5.20 0.85
N GLU A 304 7.70 -6.18 0.94
CA GLU A 304 8.05 -7.50 1.45
C GLU A 304 9.33 -8.01 0.72
N PRO A 305 10.33 -8.59 1.42
CA PRO A 305 11.64 -8.89 0.81
C PRO A 305 11.55 -9.85 -0.38
N GLN A 306 10.62 -10.80 -0.37
CA GLN A 306 10.30 -11.68 -1.48
C GLN A 306 9.79 -10.90 -2.70
N HIS A 307 9.00 -9.83 -2.54
CA HIS A 307 8.59 -8.95 -3.64
C HIS A 307 9.81 -8.30 -4.30
N ILE A 308 10.73 -7.73 -3.52
CA ILE A 308 11.98 -7.12 -4.02
C ILE A 308 12.86 -8.16 -4.74
N ALA A 309 13.02 -9.33 -4.13
CA ALA A 309 13.79 -10.43 -4.70
C ALA A 309 13.20 -10.91 -6.04
N SER A 310 11.87 -10.98 -6.12
CA SER A 310 11.14 -11.39 -7.32
C SER A 310 11.30 -10.37 -8.45
N HIS A 311 11.13 -9.07 -8.16
CA HIS A 311 11.40 -8.00 -9.13
C HIS A 311 12.82 -8.07 -9.66
N THR A 312 13.80 -8.21 -8.76
CA THR A 312 15.23 -8.31 -9.11
C THR A 312 15.48 -9.52 -10.01
N ALA A 313 14.92 -10.68 -9.66
CA ALA A 313 15.04 -11.91 -10.46
C ALA A 313 14.46 -11.74 -11.87
N VAL A 314 13.32 -11.06 -12.01
CA VAL A 314 12.71 -10.76 -13.32
C VAL A 314 13.62 -9.86 -14.16
N ILE A 315 14.17 -8.79 -13.57
CA ILE A 315 15.08 -7.86 -14.26
C ILE A 315 16.32 -8.60 -14.77
N VAL A 316 16.97 -9.38 -13.90
CA VAL A 316 18.16 -10.18 -14.25
C VAL A 316 17.85 -11.21 -15.32
N THR A 317 16.76 -11.98 -15.17
CA THR A 317 16.34 -12.99 -16.13
C THR A 317 16.07 -12.38 -17.50
N THR A 318 15.38 -11.23 -17.53
CA THR A 318 15.08 -10.49 -18.76
C THR A 318 16.37 -10.02 -19.45
N ALA A 319 17.33 -9.49 -18.69
CA ALA A 319 18.62 -9.06 -19.22
C ALA A 319 19.43 -10.24 -19.80
N VAL A 320 19.53 -11.35 -19.05
CA VAL A 320 20.23 -12.56 -19.48
C VAL A 320 19.61 -13.15 -20.74
N LEU A 321 18.28 -13.27 -20.79
CA LEU A 321 17.58 -13.76 -21.99
C LEU A 321 17.78 -12.82 -23.18
N GLY A 322 17.70 -11.51 -22.99
CA GLY A 322 17.98 -10.52 -24.03
C GLY A 322 19.39 -10.68 -24.61
N LEU A 323 20.41 -10.78 -23.74
CA LEU A 323 21.81 -10.97 -24.12
C LEU A 323 22.06 -12.34 -24.78
N ALA A 324 21.47 -13.41 -24.26
CA ALA A 324 21.59 -14.76 -24.82
C ALA A 324 20.97 -14.83 -26.23
N LEU A 325 19.79 -14.23 -26.41
CA LEU A 325 19.18 -14.10 -27.73
C LEU A 325 20.06 -13.26 -28.66
N TRP A 326 20.52 -12.09 -28.22
CA TRP A 326 21.42 -11.26 -29.02
C TRP A 326 22.68 -12.03 -29.46
N GLY A 327 23.36 -12.68 -28.50
CA GLY A 327 24.57 -13.46 -28.71
C GLY A 327 24.34 -14.65 -29.64
N GLY A 328 23.28 -15.42 -29.42
CA GLY A 328 22.91 -16.54 -30.30
C GLY A 328 22.65 -16.08 -31.74
N ARG A 329 21.97 -14.95 -31.94
CA ARG A 329 21.76 -14.38 -33.28
C ARG A 329 23.08 -13.93 -33.93
N LYS A 330 24.03 -13.40 -33.17
CA LYS A 330 25.31 -12.90 -33.69
C LYS A 330 26.35 -14.01 -33.93
N LEU A 331 26.46 -14.96 -33.01
CA LEU A 331 27.50 -15.99 -33.01
C LEU A 331 27.12 -17.24 -33.81
N LEU A 332 25.81 -17.55 -33.92
CA LEU A 332 25.31 -18.74 -34.64
C LEU A 332 24.75 -18.42 -36.02
N ALA A 333 24.58 -17.13 -36.38
CA ALA A 333 24.08 -16.75 -37.71
C ALA A 333 24.95 -17.34 -38.82
N GLY A 334 24.34 -18.22 -39.62
CA GLY A 334 24.98 -18.86 -40.78
C GLY A 334 25.79 -20.12 -40.47
N ARG A 335 26.02 -20.47 -39.20
CA ARG A 335 26.81 -21.66 -38.81
C ARG A 335 25.97 -22.92 -38.59
N VAL A 336 24.70 -22.78 -38.20
CA VAL A 336 23.79 -23.91 -37.93
C VAL A 336 22.50 -23.73 -38.72
N ARG A 337 22.21 -24.64 -39.65
CA ARG A 337 20.96 -24.66 -40.43
C ARG A 337 19.98 -25.65 -39.80
N VAL A 338 19.02 -25.15 -39.03
CA VAL A 338 17.92 -25.95 -38.46
C VAL A 338 16.68 -25.83 -39.35
N SER A 339 16.07 -26.96 -39.69
CA SER A 339 14.85 -26.98 -40.50
C SER A 339 13.70 -26.21 -39.82
N ARG A 340 12.77 -25.65 -40.60
CA ARG A 340 11.60 -24.95 -40.04
C ARG A 340 10.77 -25.88 -39.15
N ARG A 341 10.58 -27.14 -39.56
CA ARG A 341 9.84 -28.15 -38.79
C ARG A 341 10.50 -28.40 -37.43
N ALA A 342 11.83 -28.58 -37.41
CA ALA A 342 12.57 -28.76 -36.16
C ALA A 342 12.45 -27.53 -35.24
N ARG A 343 12.58 -26.31 -35.78
CA ARG A 343 12.38 -25.08 -34.97
C ARG A 343 10.98 -24.94 -34.39
N VAL A 344 9.94 -25.33 -35.13
CA VAL A 344 8.57 -25.35 -34.61
C VAL A 344 8.44 -26.42 -33.53
N ALA A 345 8.90 -27.65 -33.78
CA ALA A 345 8.82 -28.74 -32.82
C ALA A 345 9.54 -28.40 -31.50
N THR A 346 10.77 -27.90 -31.58
CA THR A 346 11.53 -27.44 -30.41
C THR A 346 10.83 -26.27 -29.72
N GLY A 347 10.30 -25.30 -30.47
CA GLY A 347 9.57 -24.17 -29.89
C GLY A 347 8.30 -24.59 -29.15
N VAL A 348 7.53 -25.52 -29.70
CA VAL A 348 6.33 -26.10 -29.04
C VAL A 348 6.75 -26.84 -27.78
N LEU A 349 7.74 -27.73 -27.87
CA LEU A 349 8.22 -28.51 -26.74
C LEU A 349 8.71 -27.60 -25.60
N MET A 350 9.54 -26.59 -25.91
CA MET A 350 10.05 -25.64 -24.93
C MET A 350 8.93 -24.83 -24.29
N ALA A 351 7.98 -24.29 -25.08
CA ALA A 351 6.87 -23.53 -24.55
C ALA A 351 5.99 -24.38 -23.61
N LEU A 352 5.66 -25.61 -24.02
CA LEU A 352 4.86 -26.52 -23.19
C LEU A 352 5.60 -26.93 -21.91
N LEU A 353 6.90 -27.25 -22.00
CA LEU A 353 7.68 -27.62 -20.81
C LEU A 353 7.80 -26.46 -19.82
N LEU A 354 8.05 -25.25 -20.31
CA LEU A 354 8.22 -24.08 -19.43
C LEU A 354 6.91 -23.63 -18.80
N TRP A 355 5.80 -23.62 -19.56
CA TRP A 355 4.49 -23.33 -18.99
C TRP A 355 3.98 -24.47 -18.09
N GLY A 356 4.33 -25.72 -18.39
CA GLY A 356 4.05 -26.86 -17.52
C GLY A 356 4.83 -26.77 -16.20
N ALA A 357 6.10 -26.39 -16.24
CA ALA A 357 6.91 -26.14 -15.05
C ALA A 357 6.38 -24.92 -14.27
N TRP A 358 6.01 -23.84 -14.95
CA TRP A 358 5.39 -22.66 -14.34
C TRP A 358 4.08 -23.03 -13.63
N GLY A 359 3.20 -23.80 -14.28
CA GLY A 359 1.97 -24.28 -13.68
C GLY A 359 2.21 -25.25 -12.52
N GLY A 360 3.25 -26.09 -12.62
CA GLY A 360 3.69 -26.94 -11.51
C GLY A 360 4.17 -26.13 -10.31
N LEU A 361 4.96 -25.08 -10.53
CA LEU A 361 5.38 -24.16 -9.46
C LEU A 361 4.17 -23.51 -8.79
N TYR A 362 3.23 -22.99 -9.57
CA TYR A 362 2.02 -22.38 -9.04
C TYR A 362 1.18 -23.34 -8.20
N VAL A 363 1.02 -24.59 -8.64
CA VAL A 363 0.17 -25.58 -7.96
C VAL A 363 0.85 -26.21 -6.74
N PHE A 364 2.16 -26.42 -6.77
CA PHE A 364 2.87 -27.19 -5.73
C PHE A 364 3.75 -26.35 -4.80
N ALA A 365 4.07 -25.11 -5.17
CA ALA A 365 4.93 -24.21 -4.39
C ALA A 365 4.36 -22.79 -4.25
N GLY A 366 3.21 -22.50 -4.88
CA GLY A 366 2.50 -21.23 -4.80
C GLY A 366 1.19 -21.34 -4.06
N GLU A 367 0.39 -20.28 -4.14
CA GLU A 367 -0.99 -20.23 -3.63
C GLU A 367 -2.02 -20.34 -4.78
N PRO A 368 -2.47 -21.56 -5.14
CA PRO A 368 -3.43 -21.76 -6.22
C PRO A 368 -4.83 -21.27 -5.83
N GLY A 369 -5.47 -20.49 -6.72
CA GLY A 369 -6.81 -19.93 -6.51
C GLY A 369 -6.81 -18.40 -6.55
N PHE A 370 -7.99 -17.83 -6.28
CA PHE A 370 -8.17 -16.39 -6.12
C PHE A 370 -8.35 -16.07 -4.63
N ALA A 371 -7.56 -15.13 -4.12
CA ALA A 371 -7.84 -14.39 -2.90
C ALA A 371 -8.96 -13.38 -3.22
N ASN A 372 -10.21 -13.83 -3.12
CA ASN A 372 -11.36 -12.97 -3.40
C ASN A 372 -11.45 -11.86 -2.36
N ASP A 373 -11.53 -10.62 -2.84
CA ASP A 373 -11.92 -9.46 -2.06
C ASP A 373 -13.41 -9.62 -1.74
N GLY A 374 -13.72 -9.88 -0.47
CA GLY A 374 -15.10 -9.97 0.01
C GLY A 374 -15.76 -8.59 0.03
N PHE A 375 -16.98 -8.53 0.55
CA PHE A 375 -17.69 -7.26 0.75
C PHE A 375 -18.54 -7.29 2.02
N LEU A 376 -18.85 -6.10 2.54
CA LEU A 376 -19.73 -5.92 3.69
C LEU A 376 -21.08 -5.40 3.21
N ILE A 377 -22.15 -5.97 3.76
CA ILE A 377 -23.49 -5.42 3.68
C ILE A 377 -23.76 -4.77 5.04
N ILE A 378 -23.77 -3.44 5.10
CA ILE A 378 -24.05 -2.69 6.33
C ILE A 378 -25.51 -2.25 6.32
N LEU A 379 -26.23 -2.52 7.41
CA LEU A 379 -27.67 -2.29 7.50
C LEU A 379 -27.99 -0.85 7.93
N GLU A 380 -29.14 -0.35 7.49
CA GLU A 380 -29.64 1.00 7.83
C GLU A 380 -29.89 1.18 9.32
N GLU A 381 -30.42 0.14 9.96
CA GLU A 381 -30.72 0.17 11.39
C GLU A 381 -29.48 -0.25 12.19
N GLN A 382 -28.93 0.66 12.99
CA GLN A 382 -27.94 0.34 14.03
C GLN A 382 -28.64 0.37 15.40
N ALA A 383 -28.12 -0.35 16.39
CA ALA A 383 -28.72 -0.45 17.71
C ALA A 383 -28.67 0.88 18.50
N ASP A 384 -29.73 1.22 19.23
CA ASP A 384 -29.75 2.38 20.14
C ASP A 384 -29.23 1.99 21.53
N LEU A 385 -28.01 2.44 21.84
CA LEU A 385 -27.32 2.14 23.09
C LEU A 385 -27.39 3.28 24.12
N SER A 386 -28.19 4.32 23.87
CA SER A 386 -28.23 5.53 24.69
C SER A 386 -28.55 5.26 26.17
N ALA A 387 -29.34 4.23 26.47
CA ALA A 387 -29.70 3.85 27.83
C ALA A 387 -28.55 3.20 28.63
N ALA A 388 -27.52 2.66 27.97
CA ALA A 388 -26.42 1.95 28.62
C ALA A 388 -25.67 2.83 29.64
N ARG A 389 -25.49 4.13 29.32
CA ARG A 389 -24.78 5.10 30.17
C ARG A 389 -25.44 5.30 31.54
N ALA A 390 -26.73 5.00 31.67
CA ALA A 390 -27.47 5.13 32.93
C ALA A 390 -27.34 3.89 33.84
N ILE A 391 -26.77 2.78 33.35
CA ILE A 391 -26.60 1.53 34.11
C ILE A 391 -25.28 1.59 34.87
N PRO A 392 -25.26 1.73 36.20
CA PRO A 392 -24.01 1.91 36.95
C PRO A 392 -23.18 0.63 37.08
N ASP A 393 -23.85 -0.53 37.16
CA ASP A 393 -23.18 -1.82 37.25
C ASP A 393 -22.55 -2.20 35.91
N ARG A 394 -21.25 -2.52 35.90
CA ARG A 394 -20.48 -2.77 34.68
C ARG A 394 -21.00 -3.99 33.92
N GLU A 395 -21.24 -5.10 34.60
CA GLU A 395 -21.65 -6.35 33.95
C GLU A 395 -23.07 -6.21 33.38
N ALA A 396 -24.01 -5.62 34.13
CA ALA A 396 -25.34 -5.32 33.63
C ALA A 396 -25.32 -4.34 32.44
N ARG A 397 -24.40 -3.37 32.44
CA ARG A 397 -24.21 -2.44 31.31
C ARG A 397 -23.72 -3.17 30.07
N LEU A 398 -22.68 -4.00 30.21
CA LEU A 398 -22.16 -4.82 29.11
C LEU A 398 -23.22 -5.77 28.55
N GLN A 399 -23.94 -6.47 29.44
CA GLN A 399 -25.02 -7.37 29.06
C GLN A 399 -26.12 -6.65 28.27
N TYR A 400 -26.55 -5.46 28.74
CA TYR A 400 -27.53 -4.64 28.01
C TYR A 400 -27.04 -4.29 26.60
N VAL A 401 -25.78 -3.84 26.47
CA VAL A 401 -25.21 -3.48 25.17
C VAL A 401 -25.16 -4.69 24.24
N TYR A 402 -24.66 -5.83 24.73
CA TYR A 402 -24.58 -7.08 24.00
C TYR A 402 -25.95 -7.56 23.51
N GLU A 403 -26.94 -7.67 24.40
CA GLU A 403 -28.29 -8.13 24.06
C GLU A 403 -28.97 -7.20 23.04
N THR A 404 -28.83 -5.88 23.20
CA THR A 404 -29.44 -4.90 22.30
C THR A 404 -28.86 -4.97 20.89
N LEU A 405 -27.54 -5.17 20.78
CA LEU A 405 -26.86 -5.36 19.50
C LEU A 405 -27.28 -6.67 18.84
N VAL A 406 -27.26 -7.78 19.58
CA VAL A 406 -27.64 -9.11 19.11
C VAL A 406 -29.09 -9.13 18.63
N GLU A 407 -30.05 -8.63 19.43
CA GLU A 407 -31.46 -8.58 19.06
C GLU A 407 -31.68 -7.77 17.77
N THR A 408 -31.00 -6.63 17.64
CA THR A 408 -31.07 -5.79 16.45
C THR A 408 -30.56 -6.55 15.23
N ALA A 409 -29.36 -7.13 15.32
CA ALA A 409 -28.73 -7.89 14.24
C ALA A 409 -29.57 -9.11 13.82
N GLU A 410 -30.04 -9.94 14.75
CA GLU A 410 -30.86 -11.12 14.44
C GLU A 410 -32.14 -10.73 13.69
N ARG A 411 -32.83 -9.69 14.14
CA ARG A 411 -34.08 -9.23 13.54
C ARG A 411 -33.87 -8.68 12.14
N THR A 412 -32.88 -7.82 11.94
CA THR A 412 -32.72 -7.08 10.68
C THR A 412 -31.94 -7.85 9.62
N GLN A 413 -31.02 -8.75 10.02
CA GLN A 413 -30.18 -9.50 9.08
C GLN A 413 -30.85 -10.76 8.54
N ALA A 414 -31.88 -11.29 9.22
CA ALA A 414 -32.52 -12.56 8.85
C ALA A 414 -32.90 -12.71 7.36
N PRO A 415 -33.50 -11.72 6.68
CA PRO A 415 -33.84 -11.83 5.26
C PRO A 415 -32.62 -11.95 4.35
N LEU A 416 -31.54 -11.22 4.67
CA LEU A 416 -30.30 -11.22 3.89
C LEU A 416 -29.52 -12.52 4.09
N ARG A 417 -29.44 -13.00 5.34
CA ARG A 417 -28.82 -14.29 5.69
C ARG A 417 -29.55 -15.46 5.00
N ALA A 418 -30.88 -15.47 5.00
CA ALA A 418 -31.66 -16.49 4.32
C ALA A 418 -31.33 -16.55 2.82
N GLU A 419 -31.24 -15.40 2.16
CA GLU A 419 -30.89 -15.35 0.75
C GLU A 419 -29.44 -15.76 0.46
N LEU A 420 -28.47 -15.33 1.27
CA LEU A 420 -27.08 -15.75 1.11
C LEU A 420 -26.93 -17.27 1.28
N ASN A 421 -27.68 -17.87 2.21
CA ASN A 421 -27.78 -19.32 2.37
C ASN A 421 -28.39 -20.00 1.14
N GLU A 422 -29.47 -19.46 0.58
CA GLU A 422 -30.08 -19.98 -0.66
C GLU A 422 -29.12 -19.92 -1.86
N LEU A 423 -28.28 -18.89 -1.93
CA LEU A 423 -27.24 -18.73 -2.95
C LEU A 423 -26.00 -19.60 -2.70
N GLY A 424 -25.86 -20.20 -1.52
CA GLY A 424 -24.68 -20.97 -1.11
C GLY A 424 -23.42 -20.11 -0.99
N VAL A 425 -23.56 -18.83 -0.63
CA VAL A 425 -22.44 -17.90 -0.50
C VAL A 425 -22.00 -17.86 0.97
N PRO A 426 -20.73 -18.18 1.28
CA PRO A 426 -20.22 -18.09 2.64
C PRO A 426 -20.30 -16.65 3.17
N HIS A 427 -20.73 -16.51 4.42
CA HIS A 427 -20.89 -15.22 5.06
C HIS A 427 -20.79 -15.34 6.59
N ARG A 428 -20.40 -14.23 7.24
CA ARG A 428 -20.38 -14.08 8.70
C ARG A 428 -21.24 -12.87 9.09
N SER A 429 -22.10 -13.06 10.08
CA SER A 429 -22.92 -12.00 10.66
C SER A 429 -22.14 -11.30 11.78
N TYR A 430 -22.34 -10.00 11.94
CA TYR A 430 -21.77 -9.21 13.02
C TYR A 430 -22.91 -8.49 13.75
N TYR A 431 -22.83 -8.39 15.08
CA TYR A 431 -23.75 -7.57 15.85
C TYR A 431 -23.12 -6.23 16.27
N ILE A 432 -21.79 -6.17 16.45
CA ILE A 432 -21.10 -4.97 16.96
C ILE A 432 -21.23 -3.77 16.01
N ILE A 433 -21.25 -4.06 14.71
CA ILE A 433 -21.78 -3.23 13.65
C ILE A 433 -22.87 -4.09 13.04
N ASN A 434 -24.08 -3.56 12.83
CA ASN A 434 -25.14 -4.34 12.22
C ASN A 434 -24.81 -4.54 10.72
N MET A 435 -24.06 -5.60 10.43
CA MET A 435 -23.51 -5.89 9.11
C MET A 435 -23.30 -7.39 8.88
N ILE A 436 -23.15 -7.75 7.60
CA ILE A 436 -22.82 -9.11 7.16
C ILE A 436 -21.58 -9.04 6.27
N ARG A 437 -20.51 -9.77 6.63
CA ARG A 437 -19.39 -10.02 5.74
C ARG A 437 -19.75 -11.15 4.78
N VAL A 438 -19.56 -10.91 3.50
CA VAL A 438 -19.81 -11.88 2.44
C VAL A 438 -18.48 -12.26 1.80
N ASP A 439 -18.10 -13.53 1.94
CA ASP A 439 -16.87 -14.10 1.38
C ASP A 439 -17.17 -14.59 -0.05
N GLY A 440 -17.50 -13.63 -0.92
CA GLY A 440 -17.96 -13.87 -2.27
C GLY A 440 -17.35 -12.92 -3.30
N HIS A 441 -17.60 -13.20 -4.57
CA HIS A 441 -17.07 -12.37 -5.65
C HIS A 441 -17.71 -10.98 -5.69
N ARG A 442 -16.91 -9.99 -6.09
CA ARG A 442 -17.30 -8.58 -6.16
C ARG A 442 -18.50 -8.28 -7.08
N TRP A 443 -18.79 -9.12 -8.09
CA TRP A 443 -19.96 -8.91 -8.95
C TRP A 443 -21.29 -9.09 -8.20
N LEU A 444 -21.29 -9.77 -7.05
CA LEU A 444 -22.49 -10.00 -6.25
C LEU A 444 -22.93 -8.74 -5.47
N MET A 445 -22.03 -7.76 -5.24
CA MET A 445 -22.34 -6.52 -4.52
C MET A 445 -23.59 -5.81 -5.06
N ARG A 446 -23.70 -5.69 -6.39
CA ARG A 446 -24.83 -5.04 -7.09
C ARG A 446 -26.19 -5.64 -6.78
N ARG A 447 -26.24 -6.86 -6.25
CA ARG A 447 -27.49 -7.51 -5.84
C ARG A 447 -28.05 -6.92 -4.55
N PHE A 448 -27.19 -6.41 -3.68
CA PHE A 448 -27.54 -5.87 -2.36
C PHE A 448 -27.54 -4.34 -2.34
N GLU A 449 -26.81 -3.69 -3.26
CA GLU A 449 -26.82 -2.23 -3.42
C GLU A 449 -28.23 -1.68 -3.67
N GLY A 450 -28.65 -0.69 -2.88
CA GLY A 450 -29.95 -0.01 -3.01
C GLY A 450 -31.15 -0.83 -2.56
N ARG A 451 -30.94 -1.94 -1.86
CA ARG A 451 -32.02 -2.76 -1.29
C ARG A 451 -32.57 -2.13 0.00
N PRO A 452 -33.89 -2.17 0.26
CA PRO A 452 -34.45 -1.70 1.53
C PRO A 452 -33.79 -2.36 2.75
N GLY A 453 -33.42 -1.57 3.75
CA GLY A 453 -32.73 -2.04 4.96
C GLY A 453 -31.21 -2.15 4.82
N VAL A 454 -30.64 -1.93 3.63
CA VAL A 454 -29.18 -1.91 3.39
C VAL A 454 -28.73 -0.46 3.21
N ALA A 455 -27.91 0.04 4.12
CA ALA A 455 -27.35 1.40 4.04
C ALA A 455 -26.29 1.47 2.96
N GLN A 456 -25.35 0.52 2.99
CA GLN A 456 -24.19 0.51 2.10
C GLN A 456 -23.67 -0.90 1.86
N VAL A 457 -23.06 -1.06 0.69
CA VAL A 457 -22.31 -2.26 0.33
C VAL A 457 -20.90 -1.81 0.01
N ILE A 458 -19.96 -2.09 0.90
CA ILE A 458 -18.56 -1.66 0.78
C ILE A 458 -17.63 -2.85 0.58
N LEU A 459 -16.43 -2.61 0.07
CA LEU A 459 -15.45 -3.68 -0.10
C LEU A 459 -14.91 -4.12 1.25
N ASN A 460 -14.58 -5.41 1.35
CA ASN A 460 -13.77 -5.97 2.42
C ASN A 460 -12.53 -6.64 1.78
N PRO A 461 -11.49 -5.85 1.43
CA PRO A 461 -10.30 -6.36 0.77
C PRO A 461 -9.65 -7.50 1.58
N ASN A 462 -9.22 -8.54 0.87
CA ASN A 462 -8.49 -9.65 1.49
C ASN A 462 -6.98 -9.40 1.39
N VAL A 463 -6.18 -9.95 2.30
CA VAL A 463 -4.71 -9.89 2.24
C VAL A 463 -4.18 -11.06 1.43
N ARG A 464 -3.53 -10.76 0.30
CA ARG A 464 -2.92 -11.82 -0.52
C ARG A 464 -1.76 -12.44 0.25
N GLU A 465 -1.63 -13.75 0.22
CA GLU A 465 -0.56 -14.42 0.95
C GLU A 465 0.73 -14.51 0.13
N TYR A 466 1.86 -14.45 0.84
CA TYR A 466 3.15 -14.92 0.33
C TYR A 466 3.37 -16.33 0.89
N PRO A 467 3.62 -17.36 0.05
CA PRO A 467 3.90 -18.72 0.52
C PRO A 467 5.09 -18.78 1.50
N HIS A 468 6.05 -17.87 1.33
CA HIS A 468 7.25 -17.76 2.14
C HIS A 468 7.51 -16.30 2.49
N ARG A 469 7.54 -15.98 3.79
CA ARG A 469 7.89 -14.65 4.27
C ARG A 469 9.28 -14.61 4.88
N VAL A 470 9.90 -13.44 4.73
CA VAL A 470 11.10 -13.07 5.47
C VAL A 470 10.69 -12.04 6.52
N PRO A 471 10.73 -12.37 7.83
CA PRO A 471 10.40 -11.39 8.87
C PRO A 471 11.36 -10.19 8.78
N PHE A 472 10.83 -8.97 8.91
CA PHE A 472 11.66 -7.80 9.18
C PHE A 472 11.92 -7.73 10.69
N PRO A 473 13.15 -7.96 11.16
CA PRO A 473 13.42 -7.82 12.57
C PRO A 473 13.35 -6.33 12.94
N TYR A 474 12.53 -5.97 13.94
CA TYR A 474 12.84 -4.77 14.73
C TYR A 474 14.28 -4.90 15.22
N GLY A 475 15.08 -3.85 15.06
CA GLY A 475 16.52 -3.89 15.30
C GLY A 475 16.82 -4.59 16.62
N GLY A 476 17.55 -5.70 16.58
CA GLY A 476 17.79 -6.53 17.75
C GLY A 476 18.63 -5.81 18.79
N ASP A 477 18.19 -5.83 20.03
CA ASP A 477 18.96 -5.32 21.16
C ASP A 477 19.73 -6.45 21.85
N THR A 478 21.06 -6.30 21.91
CA THR A 478 21.95 -7.19 22.67
C THR A 478 22.56 -6.50 23.90
N GLY A 479 22.13 -5.27 24.20
CA GLY A 479 22.57 -4.52 25.37
C GLY A 479 22.03 -5.10 26.68
N PRO A 480 22.71 -4.84 27.82
CA PRO A 480 22.14 -5.16 29.12
C PRO A 480 20.84 -4.36 29.33
N PRO A 481 19.79 -4.94 29.91
CA PRO A 481 18.57 -4.21 30.19
C PRO A 481 18.83 -3.07 31.19
N GLU A 482 18.19 -1.93 30.95
CA GLU A 482 18.05 -0.87 31.95
C GLU A 482 16.89 -1.22 32.90
N GLU A 483 17.05 -0.96 34.19
CA GLU A 483 16.06 -1.26 35.23
C GLU A 483 14.71 -0.55 34.98
N VAL A 484 14.76 0.70 34.50
CA VAL A 484 13.61 1.47 34.03
C VAL A 484 13.96 2.06 32.67
N GLN A 485 13.15 1.75 31.65
CA GLN A 485 13.39 2.22 30.30
C GLN A 485 13.18 3.74 30.19
N PRO A 486 13.94 4.47 29.35
CA PRO A 486 13.87 5.93 29.28
C PRO A 486 12.47 6.47 28.94
N ASN A 487 11.70 5.76 28.12
CA ASN A 487 10.32 6.11 27.80
C ASN A 487 9.38 5.99 29.01
N LEU A 488 9.61 5.01 29.90
CA LEU A 488 8.81 4.80 31.11
C LEU A 488 9.15 5.85 32.18
N ALA A 489 10.45 6.16 32.32
CA ALA A 489 10.91 7.23 33.20
C ALA A 489 10.42 8.62 32.74
N ALA A 490 10.37 8.87 31.43
CA ALA A 490 9.89 10.14 30.88
C ALA A 490 8.44 10.46 31.26
N ILE A 491 7.60 9.44 31.42
CA ILE A 491 6.20 9.59 31.86
C ILE A 491 6.01 9.34 33.35
N HIS A 492 7.10 9.21 34.13
CA HIS A 492 7.07 8.94 35.58
C HIS A 492 6.28 7.67 35.96
N ALA A 493 6.34 6.61 35.16
CA ALA A 493 5.68 5.34 35.47
C ALA A 493 6.30 4.67 36.72
N ASP A 494 7.59 4.84 36.93
CA ASP A 494 8.33 4.39 38.12
C ASP A 494 7.80 5.02 39.42
N GLU A 495 7.36 6.28 39.37
CA GLU A 495 6.71 6.93 40.52
C GLU A 495 5.37 6.27 40.87
N ALA A 496 4.60 5.83 39.87
CA ALA A 496 3.36 5.07 40.10
C ALA A 496 3.64 3.72 40.77
N TRP A 497 4.65 2.99 40.30
CA TRP A 497 5.04 1.71 40.91
C TRP A 497 5.57 1.88 42.33
N ALA A 498 6.27 2.98 42.62
CA ALA A 498 6.71 3.33 43.97
C ALA A 498 5.52 3.55 44.94
N MET A 499 4.36 3.94 44.40
CA MET A 499 3.08 4.02 45.14
C MET A 499 2.33 2.69 45.20
N ARG A 500 2.93 1.58 44.72
CA ARG A 500 2.35 0.22 44.65
C ARG A 500 1.11 0.12 43.76
N VAL A 501 1.07 0.93 42.71
CA VAL A 501 0.05 0.84 41.66
C VAL A 501 0.76 0.28 40.43
N THR A 502 0.42 -0.95 40.02
CA THR A 502 1.05 -1.57 38.85
C THR A 502 0.04 -2.07 37.80
N GLY A 503 -1.26 -1.89 38.02
CA GLY A 503 -2.30 -2.27 37.07
C GLY A 503 -3.12 -3.49 37.49
N GLU A 504 -2.98 -3.94 38.74
CA GLU A 504 -3.61 -5.15 39.26
C GLU A 504 -5.13 -5.14 39.08
N GLY A 505 -5.69 -6.27 38.62
CA GLY A 505 -7.13 -6.44 38.40
C GLY A 505 -7.66 -5.82 37.10
N ILE A 506 -6.83 -5.10 36.35
CA ILE A 506 -7.19 -4.57 35.04
C ILE A 506 -6.74 -5.51 33.93
N VAL A 507 -7.63 -5.69 32.95
CA VAL A 507 -7.39 -6.49 31.74
C VAL A 507 -7.32 -5.54 30.55
N VAL A 508 -6.18 -5.51 29.87
CA VAL A 508 -5.97 -4.73 28.65
C VAL A 508 -6.02 -5.66 27.44
N ALA A 509 -6.93 -5.39 26.52
CA ALA A 509 -6.99 -6.06 25.24
C ALA A 509 -6.02 -5.43 24.25
N GLY A 510 -5.36 -6.27 23.47
CA GLY A 510 -4.59 -5.85 22.32
C GLY A 510 -5.29 -6.24 21.03
N GLN A 511 -5.49 -5.26 20.14
CA GLN A 511 -5.97 -5.48 18.79
C GLN A 511 -4.84 -5.17 17.81
N ASP A 512 -4.15 -6.18 17.27
CA ASP A 512 -2.92 -5.97 16.48
C ASP A 512 -2.58 -7.14 15.52
N THR A 513 -1.31 -7.27 15.09
CA THR A 513 -0.80 -8.36 14.23
C THR A 513 -0.74 -9.73 14.90
N GLY A 514 -1.10 -9.79 16.19
CA GLY A 514 -1.01 -10.95 17.05
C GLY A 514 0.04 -10.78 18.13
N TYR A 515 0.26 -11.83 18.94
CA TYR A 515 1.14 -11.76 20.11
C TYR A 515 1.94 -13.05 20.28
N ASP A 516 3.25 -12.95 20.47
CA ASP A 516 4.05 -14.04 21.03
C ASP A 516 3.72 -14.20 22.52
N TRP A 517 2.65 -14.94 22.81
CA TRP A 517 2.20 -15.16 24.18
C TRP A 517 3.21 -15.93 25.04
N THR A 518 4.18 -16.60 24.41
CA THR A 518 5.24 -17.33 25.12
C THR A 518 6.41 -16.45 25.52
N HIS A 519 6.44 -15.20 25.03
CA HIS A 519 7.47 -14.24 25.35
C HIS A 519 7.61 -14.07 26.88
N PRO A 520 8.82 -14.11 27.46
CA PRO A 520 9.02 -14.00 28.91
C PRO A 520 8.37 -12.76 29.54
N ALA A 521 8.41 -11.63 28.84
CA ALA A 521 7.77 -10.39 29.29
C ALA A 521 6.23 -10.37 29.22
N LEU A 522 5.59 -11.29 28.48
CA LEU A 522 4.13 -11.26 28.24
C LEU A 522 3.41 -12.47 28.86
N LYS A 523 4.06 -13.64 28.87
CA LYS A 523 3.47 -14.89 29.33
C LYS A 523 2.92 -14.82 30.77
N PRO A 524 3.64 -14.26 31.75
CA PRO A 524 3.13 -14.19 33.14
C PRO A 524 1.84 -13.37 33.26
N HIS A 525 1.62 -12.45 32.32
CA HIS A 525 0.52 -11.49 32.32
C HIS A 525 -0.63 -11.91 31.40
N TYR A 526 -0.48 -13.00 30.65
CA TYR A 526 -1.57 -13.50 29.81
C TYR A 526 -2.70 -14.02 30.68
N ARG A 527 -3.93 -13.50 30.52
CA ARG A 527 -5.07 -13.88 31.38
C ARG A 527 -5.38 -15.37 31.32
N GLY A 528 -5.12 -16.00 30.18
CA GLY A 528 -5.30 -17.43 29.98
C GLY A 528 -4.23 -18.33 30.62
N TRP A 529 -3.19 -17.76 31.24
CA TRP A 529 -2.09 -18.51 31.85
C TRP A 529 -2.28 -18.67 33.37
N ASP A 530 -2.36 -19.91 33.84
CA ASP A 530 -2.56 -20.23 35.27
C ASP A 530 -1.25 -20.48 36.05
N GLY A 531 -0.09 -20.31 35.41
CA GLY A 531 1.22 -20.66 35.95
C GLY A 531 1.75 -22.04 35.54
N GLN A 532 0.91 -22.89 34.94
CA GLN A 532 1.25 -24.25 34.51
C GLN A 532 0.82 -24.54 33.07
N SER A 533 -0.41 -24.16 32.72
CA SER A 533 -1.07 -24.39 31.44
C SER A 533 -1.75 -23.12 30.93
N ALA A 534 -1.95 -23.05 29.62
CA ALA A 534 -2.63 -21.94 28.98
C ALA A 534 -4.00 -22.40 28.45
N SER A 535 -5.03 -21.59 28.71
CA SER A 535 -6.34 -21.66 28.05
C SER A 535 -6.47 -20.46 27.13
N HIS A 536 -6.66 -20.70 25.83
CA HIS A 536 -6.79 -19.64 24.84
C HIS A 536 -8.24 -19.22 24.61
N ASP A 537 -9.20 -20.09 24.93
CA ASP A 537 -10.63 -19.77 24.89
C ASP A 537 -10.91 -18.51 25.71
N TYR A 538 -11.74 -17.61 25.16
CA TYR A 538 -12.10 -16.31 25.74
C TYR A 538 -10.92 -15.33 25.95
N ASN A 539 -9.69 -15.71 25.58
CA ASN A 539 -8.48 -14.91 25.81
C ASN A 539 -7.72 -14.57 24.52
N TRP A 540 -8.07 -15.23 23.43
CA TRP A 540 -7.46 -15.07 22.11
C TRP A 540 -8.50 -15.23 21.02
N HIS A 541 -8.41 -14.38 19.99
CA HIS A 541 -9.16 -14.54 18.74
C HIS A 541 -8.28 -14.18 17.54
N ASP A 542 -8.53 -14.83 16.40
CA ASP A 542 -7.85 -14.52 15.14
C ASP A 542 -8.89 -14.31 14.05
N ALA A 543 -9.13 -13.04 13.69
CA ALA A 543 -10.16 -12.64 12.74
C ALA A 543 -9.83 -13.00 11.28
N TRP A 544 -8.66 -13.60 11.04
CA TRP A 544 -8.15 -13.91 9.72
C TRP A 544 -8.10 -15.42 9.46
N ASP A 545 -7.33 -16.14 10.29
CA ASP A 545 -7.04 -17.57 10.09
C ASP A 545 -7.79 -18.49 11.08
N ASP A 546 -8.52 -17.91 12.03
CA ASP A 546 -9.20 -18.64 13.11
C ASP A 546 -8.25 -19.61 13.84
N THR A 547 -7.03 -19.15 14.14
CA THR A 547 -6.04 -19.93 14.88
C THR A 547 -6.40 -20.00 16.36
N ALA A 548 -6.32 -21.20 16.94
CA ALA A 548 -6.66 -21.43 18.35
C ALA A 548 -5.57 -20.99 19.35
N VAL A 549 -4.36 -20.65 18.88
CA VAL A 549 -3.19 -20.32 19.72
C VAL A 549 -2.63 -18.98 19.28
N PRO A 550 -2.34 -18.03 20.21
CA PRO A 550 -1.73 -16.77 19.85
C PRO A 550 -0.38 -16.95 19.16
N PHE A 551 -0.18 -16.15 18.13
CA PHE A 551 1.11 -15.97 17.46
C PHE A 551 1.13 -14.56 16.87
N ASP A 552 2.30 -14.10 16.46
CA ASP A 552 2.49 -12.80 15.82
C ASP A 552 3.27 -12.99 14.51
N ASP A 553 2.68 -12.60 13.39
CA ASP A 553 3.28 -12.75 12.05
C ASP A 553 3.98 -11.49 11.52
N ASP A 554 4.07 -10.44 12.35
CA ASP A 554 4.67 -9.15 11.98
C ASP A 554 5.57 -8.55 13.07
N SER A 555 5.46 -9.02 14.32
CA SER A 555 6.13 -8.52 15.54
C SER A 555 5.55 -7.25 16.18
N HIS A 556 4.70 -6.52 15.45
CA HIS A 556 4.16 -5.23 15.90
C HIS A 556 3.30 -5.38 17.16
N GLY A 557 2.36 -6.33 17.19
CA GLY A 557 1.51 -6.58 18.36
C GLY A 557 2.29 -7.02 19.61
N THR A 558 3.28 -7.90 19.46
CA THR A 558 4.17 -8.28 20.57
C THR A 558 4.92 -7.07 21.13
N HIS A 559 5.32 -6.12 20.27
CA HIS A 559 5.99 -4.89 20.69
C HIS A 559 5.04 -3.95 21.44
N THR A 560 3.84 -3.72 20.91
CA THR A 560 2.86 -2.81 21.51
C THR A 560 2.38 -3.32 22.87
N MET A 561 2.05 -4.60 23.00
CA MET A 561 1.65 -5.17 24.30
C MET A 561 2.78 -5.14 25.34
N GLY A 562 4.04 -5.29 24.89
CA GLY A 562 5.21 -5.15 25.76
C GLY A 562 5.37 -3.75 26.35
N ILE A 563 4.89 -2.70 25.67
CA ILE A 563 4.86 -1.32 26.20
C ILE A 563 3.70 -1.11 27.16
N VAL A 564 2.58 -1.82 26.96
CA VAL A 564 1.46 -1.78 27.92
C VAL A 564 1.92 -2.36 29.27
N LEU A 565 2.47 -3.59 29.29
CA LEU A 565 2.63 -4.35 30.52
C LEU A 565 3.86 -5.28 30.60
N GLY A 566 4.78 -5.21 29.63
CA GLY A 566 5.91 -6.13 29.58
C GLY A 566 6.82 -6.09 30.84
N ASP A 567 6.97 -7.24 31.49
CA ASP A 567 7.91 -7.47 32.61
C ASP A 567 8.34 -8.94 32.59
N ASP A 568 9.64 -9.21 32.43
CA ASP A 568 10.19 -10.56 32.40
C ASP A 568 10.67 -11.08 33.77
N GLY A 569 10.53 -10.28 34.83
CA GLY A 569 10.94 -10.62 36.18
C GLY A 569 12.46 -10.63 36.42
N ALA A 570 13.27 -10.21 35.45
CA ALA A 570 14.73 -10.16 35.52
C ALA A 570 15.27 -8.71 35.49
N ASP A 571 14.59 -7.81 36.20
CA ASP A 571 14.85 -6.36 36.23
C ASP A 571 14.76 -5.69 34.84
N ASN A 572 13.99 -6.27 33.92
CA ASN A 572 13.77 -5.74 32.57
C ASN A 572 12.28 -5.50 32.32
N ARG A 573 11.86 -4.27 32.64
CA ARG A 573 10.49 -3.78 32.46
C ARG A 573 10.38 -2.91 31.24
N THR A 574 9.53 -3.30 30.30
CA THR A 574 9.19 -2.50 29.12
C THR A 574 7.79 -1.88 29.22
N GLY A 575 6.96 -2.39 30.14
CA GLY A 575 5.56 -2.01 30.29
C GLY A 575 5.29 -0.90 31.30
N VAL A 576 4.25 -0.11 31.04
CA VAL A 576 3.74 0.91 31.98
C VAL A 576 2.98 0.29 33.16
N ALA A 577 2.21 -0.77 32.93
CA ALA A 577 1.34 -1.43 33.91
C ALA A 577 1.67 -2.93 34.05
N PRO A 578 2.82 -3.30 34.65
CA PRO A 578 3.28 -4.69 34.71
C PRO A 578 2.46 -5.62 35.63
N GLY A 579 1.48 -5.11 36.37
CA GLY A 579 0.53 -5.89 37.17
C GLY A 579 -0.80 -6.15 36.47
N ALA A 580 -1.03 -5.55 35.29
CA ALA A 580 -2.22 -5.81 34.49
C ALA A 580 -2.15 -7.17 33.80
N GLN A 581 -3.30 -7.69 33.38
CA GLN A 581 -3.39 -8.86 32.51
C GLN A 581 -3.74 -8.47 31.08
N TRP A 582 -3.45 -9.35 30.11
CA TRP A 582 -3.86 -9.13 28.72
C TRP A 582 -4.64 -10.29 28.08
N ILE A 583 -5.43 -9.89 27.08
CA ILE A 583 -6.02 -10.74 26.05
C ILE A 583 -5.70 -10.15 24.68
N GLY A 584 -5.78 -10.96 23.63
CA GLY A 584 -5.39 -10.52 22.29
C GLY A 584 -6.41 -10.87 21.22
N CYS A 585 -6.51 -10.04 20.20
CA CYS A 585 -7.17 -10.40 18.95
C CYS A 585 -6.32 -9.96 17.76
N ARG A 586 -6.09 -10.87 16.82
CA ARG A 586 -5.39 -10.57 15.58
C ARG A 586 -6.35 -10.05 14.52
N ASN A 587 -6.35 -8.73 14.32
CA ASN A 587 -7.10 -8.05 13.28
C ASN A 587 -6.24 -7.70 12.05
N MET A 588 -4.92 -7.78 12.17
CA MET A 588 -4.00 -7.50 11.07
C MET A 588 -3.24 -8.75 10.68
N ARG A 589 -3.25 -9.06 9.37
CA ARG A 589 -2.40 -10.07 8.76
C ARG A 589 -1.26 -9.31 8.07
N ARG A 590 0.01 -9.55 8.43
CA ARG A 590 1.20 -8.84 7.87
C ARG A 590 1.11 -7.30 7.98
N GLY A 591 0.60 -6.81 9.10
CA GLY A 591 0.39 -5.38 9.30
C GLY A 591 -0.73 -4.76 8.45
N PHE A 592 -1.54 -5.57 7.76
CA PHE A 592 -2.71 -5.11 7.01
C PHE A 592 -4.01 -5.65 7.60
N GLY A 593 -4.99 -4.78 7.76
CA GLY A 593 -6.34 -5.13 8.17
C GLY A 593 -7.38 -4.96 7.05
N ASN A 594 -8.64 -5.06 7.45
CA ASN A 594 -9.83 -4.68 6.70
C ASN A 594 -10.98 -4.42 7.70
N PRO A 595 -12.05 -3.70 7.30
CA PRO A 595 -13.10 -3.32 8.25
C PRO A 595 -13.74 -4.51 8.98
N ALA A 596 -13.89 -5.68 8.33
CA ALA A 596 -14.43 -6.86 8.99
C ALA A 596 -13.55 -7.34 10.15
N ALA A 597 -12.23 -7.49 9.93
CA ALA A 597 -11.31 -7.98 10.94
C ALA A 597 -11.16 -6.99 12.11
N TYR A 598 -11.20 -5.68 11.83
CA TYR A 598 -11.24 -4.65 12.86
C TYR A 598 -12.49 -4.77 13.73
N ALA A 599 -13.67 -4.87 13.11
CA ALA A 599 -14.94 -5.02 13.82
C ALA A 599 -15.02 -6.36 14.57
N GLU A 600 -14.48 -7.44 14.01
CA GLU A 600 -14.50 -8.77 14.62
C GLU A 600 -13.78 -8.81 15.96
N CYS A 601 -12.63 -8.15 16.06
CA CYS A 601 -11.92 -8.05 17.32
C CYS A 601 -12.66 -7.17 18.33
N MET A 602 -13.30 -6.09 17.90
CA MET A 602 -14.16 -5.29 18.79
C MET A 602 -15.37 -6.08 19.29
N GLU A 603 -15.96 -6.93 18.43
CA GLU A 603 -17.03 -7.86 18.79
C GLU A 603 -16.58 -8.84 19.87
N PHE A 604 -15.42 -9.47 19.67
CA PHE A 604 -14.79 -10.36 20.63
C PHE A 604 -14.48 -9.66 21.95
N PHE A 605 -14.02 -8.41 21.94
CA PHE A 605 -13.77 -7.69 23.18
C PHE A 605 -15.04 -7.26 23.91
N LEU A 606 -16.17 -7.04 23.23
CA LEU A 606 -17.43 -6.77 23.95
C LEU A 606 -17.88 -7.98 24.77
N ALA A 607 -17.82 -9.17 24.19
CA ALA A 607 -18.22 -10.42 24.82
C ALA A 607 -17.36 -11.57 24.27
N PRO A 608 -16.21 -11.88 24.90
CA PRO A 608 -15.34 -12.94 24.43
C PRO A 608 -16.06 -14.28 24.31
N TYR A 609 -15.67 -15.07 23.32
CA TYR A 609 -16.23 -16.39 23.03
C TYR A 609 -15.09 -17.42 22.82
N PRO A 610 -15.34 -18.73 22.97
CA PRO A 610 -14.30 -19.75 22.80
C PRO A 610 -13.96 -19.97 21.32
N HIS A 611 -12.84 -20.62 21.03
CA HIS A 611 -12.47 -20.97 19.65
C HIS A 611 -13.57 -21.85 19.01
N GLY A 612 -14.02 -21.47 17.82
CA GLY A 612 -15.14 -22.13 17.13
C GLY A 612 -16.54 -21.91 17.74
N GLY A 613 -16.67 -21.03 18.74
CA GLY A 613 -17.96 -20.62 19.31
C GLY A 613 -18.72 -19.63 18.44
N ASP A 614 -20.04 -19.51 18.66
CA ASP A 614 -20.89 -18.51 18.00
C ASP A 614 -20.94 -17.22 18.84
N PRO A 615 -20.46 -16.07 18.35
CA PRO A 615 -20.48 -14.81 19.10
C PRO A 615 -21.90 -14.38 19.52
N PHE A 616 -22.96 -14.83 18.83
CA PHE A 616 -24.35 -14.50 19.15
C PHE A 616 -24.91 -15.27 20.36
N SER A 617 -24.28 -16.37 20.78
CA SER A 617 -24.78 -17.20 21.89
C SER A 617 -23.74 -17.56 22.94
N ASP A 618 -22.47 -17.63 22.56
CA ASP A 618 -21.37 -18.11 23.41
C ASP A 618 -20.53 -16.96 23.99
N GLY A 619 -20.89 -15.71 23.67
CA GLY A 619 -20.24 -14.51 24.19
C GLY A 619 -20.45 -14.34 25.70
N ASP A 620 -19.37 -14.10 26.44
CA ASP A 620 -19.38 -13.88 27.88
C ASP A 620 -18.88 -12.47 28.23
N VAL A 621 -19.83 -11.59 28.54
CA VAL A 621 -19.53 -10.19 28.90
C VAL A 621 -18.72 -10.05 30.19
N SER A 622 -18.76 -11.03 31.10
CA SER A 622 -17.98 -10.98 32.35
C SER A 622 -16.48 -11.05 32.09
N LEU A 623 -16.10 -11.59 30.92
CA LEU A 623 -14.72 -11.71 30.45
C LEU A 623 -14.30 -10.55 29.55
N ALA A 624 -15.13 -9.54 29.33
CA ALA A 624 -14.76 -8.35 28.57
C ALA A 624 -13.55 -7.62 29.20
N PRO A 625 -12.60 -7.09 28.40
CA PRO A 625 -11.49 -6.30 28.90
C PRO A 625 -11.98 -4.93 29.41
N HIS A 626 -11.06 -4.19 30.00
CA HIS A 626 -11.31 -2.84 30.51
C HIS A 626 -10.91 -1.78 29.48
N VAL A 627 -9.77 -2.01 28.84
CA VAL A 627 -9.14 -1.08 27.89
C VAL A 627 -8.73 -1.86 26.65
N VAL A 628 -8.82 -1.27 25.47
CA VAL A 628 -8.31 -1.83 24.21
C VAL A 628 -7.21 -0.92 23.68
N ASN A 629 -6.00 -1.47 23.49
CA ASN A 629 -4.92 -0.80 22.78
C ASN A 629 -5.02 -1.06 21.28
N ASN A 630 -5.07 0.01 20.49
CA ASN A 630 -5.24 -0.01 19.04
C ASN A 630 -4.12 0.78 18.36
N SER A 631 -3.05 0.08 18.01
CA SER A 631 -1.87 0.68 17.35
C SER A 631 -1.94 0.56 15.82
N TRP A 632 -3.13 0.73 15.25
CA TRP A 632 -3.44 0.57 13.83
C TRP A 632 -4.43 1.65 13.37
N GLY A 633 -4.58 1.80 12.06
CA GLY A 633 -5.63 2.60 11.43
C GLY A 633 -6.20 1.86 10.23
N CYS A 634 -7.43 2.20 9.84
CA CYS A 634 -8.11 1.62 8.68
C CYS A 634 -8.24 2.69 7.57
N PRO A 635 -7.22 2.84 6.71
CA PRO A 635 -7.27 3.76 5.59
C PRO A 635 -8.17 3.24 4.45
N ASP A 636 -8.49 4.12 3.49
CA ASP A 636 -9.34 3.80 2.33
C ASP A 636 -8.88 2.54 1.56
N PHE A 637 -7.57 2.31 1.47
CA PHE A 637 -7.02 1.15 0.77
C PHE A 637 -7.23 -0.18 1.50
N GLU A 638 -7.60 -0.15 2.79
CA GLU A 638 -8.06 -1.33 3.53
C GLU A 638 -9.58 -1.51 3.45
N GLY A 639 -10.28 -0.60 2.78
CA GLY A 639 -11.72 -0.68 2.55
C GLY A 639 -12.59 0.11 3.53
N CYS A 640 -12.00 0.88 4.45
CA CYS A 640 -12.76 1.74 5.35
C CYS A 640 -13.08 3.09 4.72
N LEU A 641 -14.26 3.61 5.05
CA LEU A 641 -14.63 5.01 4.96
C LEU A 641 -14.43 5.67 6.33
N PRO A 642 -14.41 7.02 6.42
CA PRO A 642 -14.18 7.72 7.67
C PRO A 642 -15.08 7.29 8.84
N ASP A 643 -16.30 6.82 8.59
CA ASP A 643 -17.34 6.43 9.57
C ASP A 643 -17.56 4.91 9.66
N THR A 644 -16.80 4.10 8.92
CA THR A 644 -17.09 2.65 8.79
C THR A 644 -17.04 1.89 10.11
N LEU A 645 -16.15 2.28 11.04
CA LEU A 645 -15.96 1.58 12.32
C LEU A 645 -16.66 2.29 13.48
N GLU A 646 -17.25 3.45 13.25
CA GLU A 646 -17.84 4.31 14.29
C GLU A 646 -18.89 3.58 15.16
N PRO A 647 -19.83 2.78 14.60
CA PRO A 647 -20.82 2.07 15.42
C PRO A 647 -20.21 1.09 16.43
N ALA A 648 -19.14 0.38 16.06
CA ALA A 648 -18.47 -0.55 16.96
C ALA A 648 -17.72 0.17 18.08
N VAL A 649 -17.05 1.27 17.73
CA VAL A 649 -16.32 2.10 18.69
C VAL A 649 -17.28 2.73 19.70
N GLU A 650 -18.40 3.26 19.24
CA GLU A 650 -19.45 3.80 20.11
C GLU A 650 -20.09 2.72 20.99
N ALA A 651 -20.25 1.49 20.48
CA ALA A 651 -20.73 0.36 21.28
C ALA A 651 -19.77 0.01 22.42
N LEU A 652 -18.46 -0.06 22.16
CA LEU A 652 -17.46 -0.29 23.20
C LEU A 652 -17.44 0.85 24.23
N ARG A 653 -17.52 2.11 23.78
CA ARG A 653 -17.62 3.27 24.69
C ARG A 653 -18.88 3.21 25.54
N ALA A 654 -20.03 2.87 24.96
CA ALA A 654 -21.31 2.73 25.67
C ALA A 654 -21.28 1.59 26.69
N ALA A 655 -20.53 0.52 26.40
CA ALA A 655 -20.25 -0.59 27.32
C ALA A 655 -19.27 -0.22 28.45
N GLY A 656 -18.58 0.92 28.37
CA GLY A 656 -17.56 1.32 29.34
C GLY A 656 -16.20 0.66 29.10
N ILE A 657 -15.93 0.19 27.88
CA ILE A 657 -14.62 -0.29 27.45
C ILE A 657 -13.88 0.86 26.80
N MET A 658 -12.72 1.25 27.35
CA MET A 658 -11.96 2.39 26.84
C MET A 658 -11.13 2.00 25.60
N MET A 659 -11.32 2.69 24.47
CA MET A 659 -10.46 2.52 23.30
C MET A 659 -9.35 3.59 23.29
N VAL A 660 -8.10 3.14 23.40
CA VAL A 660 -6.91 3.96 23.20
C VAL A 660 -6.36 3.69 21.81
N VAL A 661 -6.19 4.75 21.00
CA VAL A 661 -5.90 4.64 19.56
C VAL A 661 -4.70 5.49 19.19
N SER A 662 -3.78 4.97 18.39
CA SER A 662 -2.68 5.75 17.82
C SER A 662 -3.18 6.72 16.74
N VAL A 663 -2.76 7.99 16.78
CA VAL A 663 -3.34 9.04 15.90
C VAL A 663 -2.93 8.95 14.42
N GLY A 664 -1.93 8.12 14.09
CA GLY A 664 -1.41 7.96 12.73
C GLY A 664 0.00 8.53 12.53
N ASN A 665 0.63 8.15 11.42
CA ASN A 665 2.04 8.48 11.12
C ASN A 665 2.21 9.31 9.82
N ASP A 666 1.18 10.08 9.46
CA ASP A 666 1.09 10.83 8.21
C ASP A 666 1.42 12.33 8.40
N GLY A 667 1.98 12.71 9.55
CA GLY A 667 2.47 14.05 9.83
C GLY A 667 3.68 14.45 8.97
N PRO A 668 4.13 15.72 9.04
CA PRO A 668 3.78 16.73 10.03
C PRO A 668 2.67 17.72 9.58
N ALA A 669 2.02 17.47 8.43
CA ALA A 669 0.95 18.35 7.95
C ALA A 669 -0.26 18.35 8.90
N CYS A 670 -0.98 19.47 8.95
CA CYS A 670 -2.23 19.58 9.69
C CYS A 670 -3.36 18.81 9.00
N GLY A 671 -4.32 18.29 9.77
CA GLY A 671 -5.46 17.53 9.22
C GLY A 671 -5.07 16.14 8.70
N THR A 672 -4.04 15.54 9.28
CA THR A 672 -3.52 14.19 8.94
C THR A 672 -4.04 13.11 9.90
N ALA A 673 -4.75 13.50 10.95
CA ALA A 673 -5.38 12.61 11.93
C ALA A 673 -6.75 12.06 11.45
N THR A 674 -6.93 11.83 10.15
CA THR A 674 -8.23 11.53 9.53
C THR A 674 -8.54 10.04 9.39
N THR A 675 -7.56 9.17 9.67
CA THR A 675 -7.68 7.72 9.51
C THR A 675 -8.48 7.09 10.67
N PRO A 676 -9.56 6.33 10.40
CA PRO A 676 -10.29 5.60 11.42
C PRO A 676 -9.45 4.59 12.20
N PRO A 677 -9.72 4.38 13.50
CA PRO A 677 -10.74 5.03 14.32
C PRO A 677 -10.25 6.32 15.00
N ALA A 678 -9.01 6.76 14.74
CA ALA A 678 -8.41 7.91 15.44
C ALA A 678 -9.15 9.24 15.21
N ASN A 679 -9.91 9.33 14.13
CA ASN A 679 -10.74 10.49 13.78
C ASN A 679 -12.03 10.60 14.62
N TYR A 680 -12.43 9.56 15.36
CA TYR A 680 -13.67 9.56 16.15
C TYR A 680 -13.54 10.33 17.47
N ASP A 681 -14.64 10.96 17.88
CA ASP A 681 -14.74 11.58 19.22
C ASP A 681 -14.73 10.52 20.33
N ALA A 682 -15.29 9.33 20.05
CA ALA A 682 -15.44 8.25 21.02
C ALA A 682 -14.13 7.58 21.47
N VAL A 683 -13.01 7.81 20.78
CA VAL A 683 -11.69 7.22 21.12
C VAL A 683 -10.76 8.24 21.75
N PHE A 684 -9.87 7.73 22.60
CA PHE A 684 -8.78 8.51 23.16
C PHE A 684 -7.51 8.32 22.31
N SER A 685 -7.25 9.31 21.45
CA SER A 685 -6.19 9.27 20.44
C SER A 685 -4.85 9.80 20.96
N VAL A 686 -3.75 9.17 20.55
CA VAL A 686 -2.42 9.42 21.10
C VAL A 686 -1.41 9.78 20.01
N GLY A 687 -0.81 10.96 20.13
CA GLY A 687 0.32 11.40 19.31
C GLY A 687 1.68 10.99 19.86
N ALA A 688 2.71 11.00 19.01
CA ALA A 688 4.05 10.54 19.37
C ALA A 688 5.01 11.69 19.65
N THR A 689 5.81 11.54 20.70
CA THR A 689 6.96 12.40 21.00
C THR A 689 8.26 11.59 21.08
N ASN A 690 9.39 12.29 21.14
CA ASN A 690 10.63 11.72 21.66
C ASN A 690 10.58 11.64 23.20
N GLY A 691 11.68 11.17 23.82
CA GLY A 691 11.82 11.08 25.28
C GLY A 691 11.82 12.42 26.03
N ASP A 692 12.04 13.54 25.33
CA ASP A 692 11.99 14.90 25.89
C ASP A 692 10.57 15.51 25.82
N GLY A 693 9.61 14.77 25.27
CA GLY A 693 8.24 15.22 25.08
C GLY A 693 8.06 16.21 23.92
N ASP A 694 8.97 16.23 22.94
CA ASP A 694 8.83 16.99 21.71
C ASP A 694 8.18 16.14 20.62
N ILE A 695 7.20 16.71 19.91
CA ILE A 695 6.47 16.02 18.85
C ILE A 695 7.43 15.55 17.75
N VAL A 696 7.26 14.32 17.28
CA VAL A 696 8.05 13.76 16.17
C VAL A 696 7.39 14.08 14.82
N GLY A 697 8.20 14.22 13.77
CA GLY A 697 7.73 14.72 12.47
C GLY A 697 6.62 13.87 11.84
N PHE A 698 6.66 12.55 12.00
CA PHE A 698 5.63 11.67 11.45
C PHE A 698 4.30 11.69 12.23
N SER A 699 4.24 12.20 13.47
CA SER A 699 3.00 12.14 14.25
C SER A 699 1.90 12.94 13.56
N SER A 700 0.79 12.27 13.23
CA SER A 700 -0.39 12.92 12.65
C SER A 700 -0.95 14.00 13.58
N ARG A 701 -1.59 15.00 12.99
CA ARG A 701 -2.06 16.23 13.64
C ARG A 701 -3.49 16.56 13.20
N GLY A 702 -4.28 17.10 14.11
CA GLY A 702 -5.60 17.64 13.80
C GLY A 702 -5.54 18.97 13.04
N PRO A 703 -6.66 19.69 12.94
CA PRO A 703 -7.99 19.30 13.42
C PRO A 703 -8.59 18.15 12.59
N VAL A 704 -9.57 17.45 13.18
CA VAL A 704 -10.48 16.56 12.46
C VAL A 704 -11.86 17.19 12.57
N ASP A 705 -12.33 17.82 11.49
CA ASP A 705 -13.50 18.72 11.53
C ASP A 705 -13.41 19.75 12.66
N SER A 706 -14.25 19.63 13.69
CA SER A 706 -14.24 20.47 14.89
C SER A 706 -13.51 19.86 16.10
N LEU A 707 -13.04 18.62 15.98
CA LEU A 707 -12.38 17.88 17.06
C LEU A 707 -10.89 18.25 17.13
N VAL A 708 -10.41 18.36 18.36
CA VAL A 708 -8.97 18.46 18.63
C VAL A 708 -8.40 17.05 18.67
N LYS A 709 -7.44 16.76 17.79
CA LYS A 709 -6.69 15.50 17.77
C LYS A 709 -5.19 15.80 17.61
N PRO A 710 -4.29 15.02 18.22
CA PRO A 710 -4.58 13.95 19.19
C PRO A 710 -5.17 14.49 20.50
N ASP A 711 -5.67 13.60 21.37
CA ASP A 711 -6.19 13.97 22.69
C ASP A 711 -5.05 14.20 23.69
N VAL A 712 -3.98 13.40 23.61
CA VAL A 712 -2.72 13.53 24.38
C VAL A 712 -1.53 13.04 23.56
N THR A 713 -0.32 13.25 24.06
CA THR A 713 0.89 12.65 23.49
C THR A 713 1.68 11.83 24.50
N ALA A 714 2.42 10.85 23.98
CA ALA A 714 3.28 9.96 24.76
C ALA A 714 4.54 9.59 23.96
N PRO A 715 5.55 8.95 24.60
CA PRO A 715 6.78 8.54 23.91
C PRO A 715 6.49 7.57 22.76
N GLY A 716 6.94 7.91 21.55
CA GLY A 716 6.74 7.10 20.35
C GLY A 716 7.96 7.05 19.42
N ALA A 717 9.06 7.74 19.72
CA ALA A 717 10.31 7.59 18.97
C ALA A 717 11.32 6.71 19.71
N TYR A 718 11.84 5.71 19.00
CA TYR A 718 12.93 4.84 19.46
C TYR A 718 12.62 4.14 20.79
N VAL A 719 11.44 3.52 20.86
CA VAL A 719 10.94 2.81 22.04
C VAL A 719 11.37 1.35 21.99
N ARG A 720 11.99 0.87 23.07
CA ARG A 720 12.37 -0.53 23.26
C ARG A 720 11.20 -1.33 23.80
N SER A 721 10.93 -2.51 23.23
CA SER A 721 9.93 -3.44 23.74
C SER A 721 10.21 -4.88 23.30
N SER A 722 9.36 -5.82 23.73
CA SER A 722 9.40 -7.24 23.35
C SER A 722 9.18 -7.44 21.85
N VAL A 723 9.82 -8.46 21.30
CA VAL A 723 9.62 -8.92 19.91
C VAL A 723 9.56 -10.45 19.89
N PRO A 724 8.90 -11.08 18.90
CA PRO A 724 8.74 -12.53 18.85
C PRO A 724 10.05 -13.31 18.97
N GLY A 725 9.97 -14.49 19.57
CA GLY A 725 11.13 -15.34 19.83
C GLY A 725 11.84 -15.04 21.15
N GLY A 726 11.19 -14.30 22.06
CA GLY A 726 11.73 -13.94 23.37
C GLY A 726 12.77 -12.81 23.36
N GLY A 727 12.84 -12.03 22.28
CA GLY A 727 13.82 -10.96 22.09
C GLY A 727 13.29 -9.57 22.42
N TYR A 728 14.15 -8.56 22.28
CA TYR A 728 13.77 -7.16 22.42
C TYR A 728 14.31 -6.35 21.24
N GLY A 729 13.59 -5.29 20.87
CA GLY A 729 13.98 -4.41 19.77
C GLY A 729 13.40 -3.00 19.88
N TYR A 730 13.95 -2.09 19.06
CA TYR A 730 13.53 -0.69 19.01
C TYR A 730 12.60 -0.43 17.81
N ALA A 731 11.54 0.33 18.07
CA ALA A 731 10.59 0.79 17.04
C ALA A 731 10.24 2.28 17.24
N GLY A 732 9.64 2.89 16.22
CA GLY A 732 9.16 4.27 16.28
C GLY A 732 7.85 4.44 15.51
N GLY A 733 6.89 5.12 16.14
CA GLY A 733 5.54 5.34 15.61
C GLY A 733 4.59 5.84 16.70
N THR A 734 3.47 6.42 16.31
CA THR A 734 2.32 6.60 17.23
C THR A 734 1.81 5.28 17.78
N SER A 735 2.07 4.17 17.06
CA SER A 735 1.90 2.79 17.51
C SER A 735 2.62 2.45 18.81
N MET A 736 3.74 3.11 19.12
CA MET A 736 4.47 2.95 20.38
C MET A 736 3.98 3.94 21.45
N ALA A 737 3.41 5.08 21.05
CA ALA A 737 2.85 6.06 21.98
C ALA A 737 1.52 5.59 22.59
N GLY A 738 0.59 5.07 21.79
CA GLY A 738 -0.72 4.56 22.23
C GLY A 738 -0.66 3.59 23.43
N PRO A 739 0.18 2.55 23.39
CA PRO A 739 0.34 1.59 24.48
C PRO A 739 0.73 2.19 25.83
N HIS A 740 1.48 3.29 25.86
CA HIS A 740 1.80 3.97 27.12
C HIS A 740 0.54 4.50 27.80
N VAL A 741 -0.40 5.04 27.02
CA VAL A 741 -1.68 5.56 27.52
C VAL A 741 -2.61 4.43 27.93
N ALA A 742 -2.63 3.32 27.18
CA ALA A 742 -3.39 2.14 27.59
C ALA A 742 -2.91 1.59 28.95
N GLY A 743 -1.60 1.51 29.15
CA GLY A 743 -1.01 1.18 30.45
C GLY A 743 -1.32 2.21 31.54
N LEU A 744 -1.28 3.52 31.22
CA LEU A 744 -1.68 4.57 32.15
C LEU A 744 -3.14 4.39 32.62
N VAL A 745 -4.08 4.11 31.72
CA VAL A 745 -5.46 3.84 32.10
C VAL A 745 -5.55 2.64 33.05
N ALA A 746 -4.78 1.57 32.82
CA ALA A 746 -4.72 0.43 33.74
C ALA A 746 -4.17 0.80 35.13
N LEU A 747 -3.16 1.68 35.21
CA LEU A 747 -2.69 2.21 36.49
C LEU A 747 -3.79 3.00 37.20
N LEU A 748 -4.51 3.88 36.50
CA LEU A 748 -5.55 4.70 37.10
C LEU A 748 -6.73 3.87 37.61
N TRP A 749 -7.19 2.90 36.81
CA TRP A 749 -8.34 2.07 37.17
C TRP A 749 -8.02 1.03 38.23
N SER A 750 -6.76 0.56 38.33
CA SER A 750 -6.33 -0.26 39.47
C SER A 750 -6.21 0.55 40.77
N ALA A 751 -5.79 1.82 40.67
CA ALA A 751 -5.71 2.72 41.83
C ALA A 751 -7.08 3.15 42.36
N ASP A 752 -8.05 3.42 41.47
CA ASP A 752 -9.43 3.75 41.81
C ASP A 752 -10.41 3.02 40.88
N PRO A 753 -10.93 1.86 41.33
CA PRO A 753 -11.91 1.08 40.58
C PRO A 753 -13.22 1.82 40.28
N SER A 754 -13.53 2.94 40.93
CA SER A 754 -14.73 3.73 40.62
C SER A 754 -14.66 4.44 39.26
N LEU A 755 -13.45 4.58 38.70
CA LEU A 755 -13.23 5.11 37.35
C LEU A 755 -13.49 4.07 36.25
N ILE A 756 -13.59 2.78 36.59
CA ILE A 756 -13.80 1.72 35.60
C ILE A 756 -15.11 1.97 34.85
N GLY A 757 -15.01 2.16 33.54
CA GLY A 757 -16.14 2.43 32.66
C GLY A 757 -16.70 3.85 32.72
N ASP A 758 -16.09 4.77 33.49
CA ASP A 758 -16.28 6.21 33.36
C ASP A 758 -15.19 6.81 32.47
N ILE A 759 -15.41 6.66 31.16
CA ILE A 759 -14.44 7.05 30.14
C ILE A 759 -14.18 8.57 30.18
N ALA A 760 -15.22 9.39 30.32
CA ALA A 760 -15.08 10.84 30.32
C ALA A 760 -14.32 11.36 31.56
N ALA A 761 -14.57 10.78 32.75
CA ALA A 761 -13.80 11.13 33.94
C ALA A 761 -12.32 10.73 33.81
N THR A 762 -12.06 9.58 33.19
CA THR A 762 -10.70 9.08 32.94
C THR A 762 -9.96 9.99 31.95
N GLU A 763 -10.56 10.32 30.81
CA GLU A 763 -10.02 11.27 29.81
C GLU A 763 -9.73 12.63 30.46
N GLY A 764 -10.69 13.17 31.21
CA GLY A 764 -10.56 14.44 31.90
C GLY A 764 -9.43 14.44 32.94
N LEU A 765 -9.25 13.35 33.68
CA LEU A 765 -8.16 13.21 34.64
C LEU A 765 -6.79 13.18 33.96
N ILE A 766 -6.63 12.36 32.91
CA ILE A 766 -5.38 12.29 32.15
C ILE A 766 -5.04 13.67 31.57
N CYS A 767 -6.02 14.36 30.99
CA CYS A 767 -5.84 15.72 30.47
C CYS A 767 -5.47 16.74 31.55
N GLN A 768 -6.00 16.63 32.77
CA GLN A 768 -5.67 17.54 33.88
C GLN A 768 -4.26 17.35 34.41
N THR A 769 -3.72 16.13 34.35
CA THR A 769 -2.40 15.80 34.88
C THR A 769 -1.30 15.75 33.82
N ALA A 770 -1.66 15.78 32.54
CA ALA A 770 -0.70 15.91 31.44
C ALA A 770 0.10 17.23 31.55
N VAL A 771 1.38 17.16 31.19
CA VAL A 771 2.27 18.32 31.11
C VAL A 771 1.85 19.18 29.91
N PRO A 772 1.35 20.41 30.13
CA PRO A 772 0.81 21.23 29.05
C PRO A 772 1.92 21.65 28.05
N LYS A 773 1.65 21.49 26.75
CA LYS A 773 2.57 21.84 25.66
C LYS A 773 1.92 22.84 24.70
N PRO A 774 1.94 24.15 25.00
CA PRO A 774 1.48 25.19 24.08
C PRO A 774 2.44 25.31 22.88
N VAL A 775 1.93 25.82 21.76
CA VAL A 775 2.72 25.98 20.54
C VAL A 775 2.96 27.46 20.27
N GLU A 776 4.23 27.86 20.13
CA GLU A 776 4.62 29.28 20.09
C GLU A 776 4.23 30.03 18.81
N LYS A 777 4.00 29.32 17.69
CA LYS A 777 3.69 29.90 16.38
C LYS A 777 2.48 29.23 15.73
N ALA A 778 1.58 30.02 15.16
CA ALA A 778 0.54 29.47 14.28
C ALA A 778 1.13 29.19 12.89
N CYS A 779 0.91 27.98 12.38
CA CYS A 779 1.16 27.72 10.97
C CYS A 779 0.00 28.28 10.15
N THR A 780 0.31 28.99 9.06
CA THR A 780 -0.59 28.95 7.91
C THR A 780 -0.45 27.56 7.30
N ILE A 781 -1.49 27.05 6.66
CA ILE A 781 -1.55 25.69 6.04
C ILE A 781 -0.44 25.47 4.96
N GLU A 782 0.50 26.41 4.78
CA GLU A 782 1.42 26.55 3.65
C GLU A 782 2.91 26.26 3.96
N GLU A 783 3.28 25.84 5.16
CA GLU A 783 4.62 25.24 5.40
C GLU A 783 4.52 23.72 5.22
N GLU A 784 4.31 23.28 3.98
CA GLU A 784 4.37 21.87 3.60
C GLU A 784 5.72 21.27 4.02
N ALA A 785 5.66 20.11 4.67
CA ALA A 785 6.84 19.27 4.83
C ALA A 785 7.40 18.95 3.43
N PRO A 786 8.73 18.90 3.25
CA PRO A 786 9.28 18.45 1.98
C PRO A 786 8.70 17.06 1.64
N GLU A 787 8.42 16.79 0.37
CA GLU A 787 8.09 15.44 -0.05
C GLU A 787 9.37 14.59 -0.19
N GLY A 788 9.31 13.34 0.27
CA GLY A 788 10.37 12.36 0.08
C GLY A 788 10.59 11.45 1.29
N PRO A 789 11.23 10.28 1.11
CA PRO A 789 11.35 9.24 2.14
C PRO A 789 12.15 9.64 3.39
N PHE A 790 12.82 10.80 3.38
CA PHE A 790 13.62 11.32 4.49
C PHE A 790 13.18 12.70 4.99
N ALA A 791 12.12 13.27 4.44
CA ALA A 791 11.75 14.66 4.74
C ALA A 791 11.22 14.85 6.16
N ALA A 792 10.38 13.93 6.66
CA ALA A 792 9.88 13.94 8.04
C ALA A 792 11.00 13.75 9.09
N LEU A 793 12.15 13.20 8.69
CA LEU A 793 13.36 13.05 9.52
C LEU A 793 14.22 14.32 9.55
N LEU A 794 14.12 15.20 8.54
CA LEU A 794 15.01 16.36 8.34
C LEU A 794 14.31 17.71 8.57
N TYR A 795 12.97 17.74 8.60
CA TYR A 795 12.17 18.95 8.72
C TYR A 795 10.91 18.70 9.56
N ASN A 796 10.86 19.27 10.76
CA ASN A 796 9.72 19.16 11.68
C ASN A 796 9.37 20.54 12.26
N PRO A 797 8.70 21.43 11.49
CA PRO A 797 8.19 22.67 12.06
C PRO A 797 7.08 22.32 13.07
N VAL A 798 7.30 22.72 14.33
CA VAL A 798 6.28 22.64 15.37
C VAL A 798 5.49 23.94 15.35
N CYS A 799 4.26 23.86 14.86
CA CYS A 799 3.39 25.02 14.68
C CYS A 799 1.92 24.64 14.88
N ALA A 800 1.10 25.61 15.29
CA ALA A 800 -0.28 25.36 15.67
C ALA A 800 -1.16 25.10 14.45
N CYS A 801 -1.73 23.90 14.41
CA CYS A 801 -2.74 23.50 13.42
C CYS A 801 -4.12 24.06 13.78
N GLY A 802 -4.82 24.63 12.79
CA GLY A 802 -6.12 25.29 13.00
C GLY A 802 -6.05 26.59 13.81
N GLY A 803 -4.86 27.18 13.98
CA GLY A 803 -4.67 28.45 14.70
C GLY A 803 -4.76 28.36 16.24
N VAL A 804 -4.85 27.16 16.81
CA VAL A 804 -4.97 26.93 18.26
C VAL A 804 -3.59 26.73 18.89
N THR A 805 -3.04 27.78 19.49
CA THR A 805 -1.69 27.77 20.13
C THR A 805 -1.70 27.37 21.61
N GLY A 806 -2.88 27.43 22.26
CA GLY A 806 -3.06 27.11 23.67
C GLY A 806 -3.10 25.61 23.95
N VAL A 807 -3.67 25.23 25.10
CA VAL A 807 -3.94 23.82 25.46
C VAL A 807 -5.43 23.70 25.76
N PRO A 808 -6.14 22.70 25.20
CA PRO A 808 -5.64 21.71 24.25
C PRO A 808 -5.35 22.28 22.85
N ASN A 809 -4.50 21.62 22.06
CA ASN A 809 -4.21 21.98 20.65
C ASN A 809 -4.08 20.75 19.73
N ASN A 810 -4.11 21.00 18.42
CA ASN A 810 -4.08 19.98 17.36
C ASN A 810 -2.71 19.30 17.12
N VAL A 811 -1.74 19.50 18.03
CA VAL A 811 -0.40 18.90 17.94
C VAL A 811 -0.14 18.01 19.15
N TYR A 812 -0.39 18.54 20.34
CA TYR A 812 -0.13 17.87 21.62
C TYR A 812 -1.40 17.43 22.37
N GLY A 813 -2.59 17.78 21.88
CA GLY A 813 -3.82 17.61 22.62
C GLY A 813 -3.78 18.37 23.94
N CYS A 814 -4.14 17.72 25.04
CA CYS A 814 -4.00 18.22 26.40
C CYS A 814 -2.53 18.34 26.86
N GLY A 815 -1.60 17.65 26.21
CA GLY A 815 -0.18 17.68 26.56
C GLY A 815 0.48 16.30 26.57
N PHE A 816 1.70 16.26 27.09
CA PHE A 816 2.48 15.04 27.27
C PHE A 816 2.07 14.33 28.57
N ILE A 817 1.78 13.04 28.54
CA ILE A 817 1.28 12.32 29.70
C ILE A 817 2.27 12.26 30.88
N ASP A 818 1.73 12.18 32.09
CA ASP A 818 2.48 12.00 33.34
C ASP A 818 1.75 10.99 34.23
N ALA A 819 2.22 9.74 34.23
CA ALA A 819 1.61 8.63 34.96
C ALA A 819 1.74 8.80 36.47
N GLY A 820 2.89 9.26 36.95
CA GLY A 820 3.13 9.51 38.38
C GLY A 820 2.19 10.59 38.93
N ALA A 821 2.02 11.70 38.21
CA ALA A 821 1.09 12.77 38.57
C ALA A 821 -0.36 12.30 38.52
N ALA A 822 -0.75 11.55 37.48
CA ALA A 822 -2.10 11.02 37.33
C ALA A 822 -2.47 10.08 38.50
N VAL A 823 -1.61 9.11 38.83
CA VAL A 823 -1.85 8.17 39.95
C VAL A 823 -1.88 8.91 41.30
N ARG A 824 -0.99 9.89 41.53
CA ARG A 824 -1.06 10.74 42.73
C ARG A 824 -2.38 11.47 42.85
N ALA A 825 -2.90 12.00 41.75
CA ALA A 825 -4.17 12.73 41.73
C ALA A 825 -5.35 11.81 42.05
N VAL A 826 -5.29 10.54 41.67
CA VAL A 826 -6.29 9.52 42.06
C VAL A 826 -6.20 9.21 43.54
N LEU A 827 -5.02 8.88 44.06
CA LEU A 827 -4.83 8.47 45.46
C LEU A 827 -5.05 9.60 46.48
N GLY A 828 -5.00 10.86 46.03
CA GLY A 828 -5.24 12.04 46.86
C GLY A 828 -6.70 12.51 46.92
N ARG A 829 -7.60 11.88 46.16
CA ARG A 829 -9.07 12.09 46.24
C ARG A 829 -9.67 11.18 47.30
#